data_AF-A0A935I658-F1
#
_entry.id   AF-A0A935I658-F1
#
_cell.length_a   1.000
_cell.length_b   1.000
_cell.length_c   1.000
_cell.angle_alpha   90.00
_cell.angle_beta   90.00
_cell.angle_gamma   90.00
#
_symmetry.space_group_name_H-M   'P 1'
#
loop_
_entity.id
_entity.type
_entity.pdbx_description
1 polymer ?
#
loop_
_entity_poly.entity_id
_entity_poly.type
_entity_poly.pdbx_seq_one_letter_code
_entity_poly.pdbx_strand_id
1 'polypeptide(L)'
;MKATSLIILIFFFSLQLSKADIPVTVTNPSNTTPNLSSVYSSFALALADLNLVTAMTGPVTLTLAGSNSESAPVTGFTIGSASLNAALNSVNTVNINTSGGTVTLNAGTGGTGTPGTAVQDGILNLAGADWITIDGLTLADGNTVNPETMEYGIGLFKAGVSDGCQNNTIKNCSITLNRINNAAGTTPATEGSRGINIVNSTVTAQTTVLTVTSAAGSNSNNKFYSNTIQNCNIGISLIGFAAVSPFTLADTGNDIGGSSAATGNSILNFGGAPAAVNLSAGIRTLAQYGNNISNNIINSNNGGGVNHPTMLRGIISGTAVSANVSITNNTISLKCGATASSLTAIENSAGATAAGNTVSINNNTITGCAYPTATTGSFTAIDNFNVSASILNINSNSILNNQTNSVSGATNFIRVSGIQTVALNINNNNMSGMTFNAANSGLLTGIANTNAVVTASLSISGNNFESINYSVPSSGINMYINWTSATNTTANINSNKFTNLNVLTSGSVTFLKRNANAMTSTGNEHCDSNSIVTGFFKGRSGGIVTFFKAGAGGCPNGSQMTENFNNFSNVTLSGTTTVDCWINTEGVGSSSGPSKTINNNTFSNITTGGSAFMGISTGSSGANSSISNNTISNITNTNGIIGINIGSSNGQGTHTCAFNTLSNLSGNSVSALQGGSSFINSMYINNNIIGPATANGTGSQLYGINLVFGKTNNIFMNKIYDLVNNNISGSVTGITVANSLSVTPGAVNNIYNNLIGNLRAPFKNGLSDAIKGINLGNFNDTALSLVYYNTVYIPAQVSSGTNFSSAAIYHTAYTSSSTSDLYLRNNILVNLATPKGSGNSVAFRRSSGLDSTLANYNSTSNNNLFYAGTPGAANLIYNDGTSTASTLAEYKAGVFTAGTIAPRDAQSVTENPNFSSTTGSSPDFLHINTAIPTQIESGASVIPGFNNDFDNQPRYPNAGYPLNISTPATAPDIGADEFGYTFANQTLTLKNRIQGIQGNRRDTLIINLRSSASPYNITESKKNVFDSVSGVTAVSFSLAVNGTSYYLEVRHRNSIATWTAAPVLCSSNAMSYDFTTELAQAYGSNQISVSGVPSFYGGDVNQDETIDASDVSETDNDAFSSVSGYVRTDVTGDDFVDAADVSIVDNNAFNAVSVVRP
;
A
#
# COMPACT_ATOMS: atom_id res chain seq x y z
N MET A 1 73.00 -24.26 -77.77
CA MET A 1 73.16 -22.85 -78.21
C MET A 1 72.67 -21.98 -77.05
N LYS A 2 73.53 -21.45 -76.16
CA LYS A 2 74.31 -20.19 -76.26
C LYS A 2 73.49 -19.01 -76.79
N ALA A 3 73.26 -17.98 -75.95
CA ALA A 3 73.84 -16.62 -76.06
C ALA A 3 72.96 -15.49 -75.43
N THR A 4 73.55 -14.73 -74.47
CA THR A 4 73.62 -13.22 -74.29
C THR A 4 72.48 -12.30 -74.74
N SER A 5 72.25 -11.05 -74.29
CA SER A 5 72.59 -10.11 -73.18
C SER A 5 72.00 -8.73 -73.60
N LEU A 6 71.78 -7.81 -72.64
CA LEU A 6 71.72 -6.32 -72.79
C LEU A 6 70.38 -5.64 -73.19
N ILE A 7 69.61 -5.03 -72.27
CA ILE A 7 69.63 -3.64 -71.72
C ILE A 7 69.34 -2.52 -72.75
N ILE A 8 68.17 -1.86 -72.62
CA ILE A 8 68.02 -0.39 -72.69
C ILE A 8 67.01 0.07 -71.62
N LEU A 9 67.46 1.13 -70.95
CA LEU A 9 66.99 1.83 -69.77
C LEU A 9 66.04 2.98 -70.16
N ILE A 10 64.86 3.09 -69.55
CA ILE A 10 64.12 4.36 -69.44
C ILE A 10 63.87 4.61 -67.95
N PHE A 11 64.62 5.57 -67.43
CA PHE A 11 64.45 6.21 -66.13
C PHE A 11 63.08 6.90 -66.08
N PHE A 12 62.17 6.41 -65.24
CA PHE A 12 61.14 7.24 -64.62
C PHE A 12 61.53 7.45 -63.16
N PHE A 13 62.08 8.64 -62.89
CA PHE A 13 62.18 9.19 -61.53
C PHE A 13 60.75 9.31 -60.98
N SER A 14 60.31 8.35 -60.17
CA SER A 14 59.27 8.64 -59.20
C SER A 14 59.96 9.32 -58.02
N LEU A 15 59.67 10.61 -57.85
CA LEU A 15 59.87 11.30 -56.58
C LEU A 15 59.05 10.56 -55.53
N GLN A 16 59.66 9.56 -54.87
CA GLN A 16 59.25 9.24 -53.52
C GLN A 16 59.65 10.44 -52.67
N LEU A 17 58.69 11.32 -52.35
CA LEU A 17 58.81 12.19 -51.19
C LEU A 17 59.14 11.26 -50.01
N SER A 18 60.39 11.29 -49.55
CA SER A 18 60.72 10.80 -48.21
C SER A 18 59.79 11.55 -47.26
N LYS A 19 58.84 10.86 -46.63
CA LYS A 19 58.09 11.45 -45.52
C LYS A 19 59.15 11.91 -44.50
N ALA A 20 59.16 13.20 -44.19
CA ALA A 20 60.12 13.75 -43.23
C ALA A 20 59.81 13.15 -41.85
N ASP A 21 60.81 12.49 -41.25
CA ASP A 21 60.78 12.07 -39.85
C ASP A 21 60.48 13.27 -38.95
N ILE A 22 59.93 13.05 -37.74
CA ILE A 22 59.45 14.14 -36.89
C ILE A 22 60.65 14.82 -36.20
N PRO A 23 60.95 16.10 -36.49
CA PRO A 23 61.97 16.83 -35.76
C PRO A 23 61.57 17.00 -34.28
N VAL A 24 62.53 16.86 -33.37
CA VAL A 24 62.31 17.00 -31.92
C VAL A 24 63.21 18.10 -31.36
N THR A 25 62.62 19.02 -30.60
CA THR A 25 63.38 19.99 -29.79
C THR A 25 63.36 19.55 -28.33
N VAL A 26 64.52 19.57 -27.66
CA VAL A 26 64.62 19.19 -26.24
C VAL A 26 64.76 20.43 -25.37
N THR A 27 63.87 20.58 -24.40
CA THR A 27 63.98 21.58 -23.33
C THR A 27 64.75 20.98 -22.15
N ASN A 28 65.71 21.75 -21.62
CA ASN A 28 66.67 21.36 -20.58
C ASN A 28 67.52 20.12 -20.90
N PRO A 29 68.15 20.02 -22.10
CA PRO A 29 68.91 18.84 -22.50
C PRO A 29 70.12 18.52 -21.58
N SER A 30 70.61 19.51 -20.82
CA SER A 30 71.68 19.35 -19.84
C SER A 30 71.23 18.75 -18.51
N ASN A 31 69.93 18.49 -18.32
CA ASN A 31 69.43 17.86 -17.09
C ASN A 31 69.72 16.35 -17.05
N THR A 32 70.16 15.74 -18.15
CA THR A 32 70.45 14.30 -18.27
C THR A 32 71.95 14.03 -18.37
N THR A 33 72.39 12.84 -17.98
CA THR A 33 73.76 12.34 -18.21
C THR A 33 73.70 10.98 -18.92
N PRO A 34 74.24 10.84 -20.16
CA PRO A 34 74.77 11.91 -21.02
C PRO A 34 73.73 13.01 -21.33
N ASN A 35 74.19 14.22 -21.64
CA ASN A 35 73.31 15.30 -22.09
C ASN A 35 72.61 14.87 -23.39
N LEU A 36 71.32 15.13 -23.49
CA LEU A 36 70.61 15.02 -24.77
C LEU A 36 71.08 16.12 -25.73
N SER A 37 70.91 15.91 -27.03
CA SER A 37 71.00 17.00 -28.01
C SER A 37 69.84 17.97 -27.82
N SER A 38 70.07 19.26 -28.06
CA SER A 38 68.98 20.26 -28.05
C SER A 38 67.99 20.05 -29.20
N VAL A 39 68.40 19.35 -30.27
CA VAL A 39 67.57 19.03 -31.44
C VAL A 39 67.90 17.65 -32.00
N TYR A 40 66.87 16.96 -32.50
CA TYR A 40 66.97 15.70 -33.23
C TYR A 40 66.20 15.79 -34.54
N SER A 41 66.67 15.10 -35.58
CA SER A 41 65.99 15.05 -36.88
C SER A 41 64.81 14.08 -36.92
N SER A 42 64.73 13.15 -35.96
CA SER A 42 63.63 12.19 -35.83
C SER A 42 63.31 11.89 -34.37
N PHE A 43 62.09 11.42 -34.13
CA PHE A 43 61.67 10.93 -32.82
C PHE A 43 62.43 9.66 -32.44
N ALA A 44 62.69 8.77 -33.41
CA ALA A 44 63.50 7.57 -33.21
C ALA A 44 64.88 7.88 -32.59
N LEU A 45 65.59 8.88 -33.14
CA LEU A 45 66.91 9.26 -32.65
C LEU A 45 66.86 9.90 -31.26
N ALA A 46 65.85 10.73 -31.00
CA ALA A 46 65.65 11.31 -29.67
C ALA A 46 65.42 10.23 -28.60
N LEU A 47 64.63 9.20 -28.92
CA LEU A 47 64.38 8.07 -28.01
C LEU A 47 65.60 7.16 -27.85
N ALA A 48 66.39 6.96 -28.90
CA ALA A 48 67.63 6.19 -28.82
C ALA A 48 68.60 6.79 -27.79
N ASP A 49 68.80 8.11 -27.81
CA ASP A 49 69.64 8.81 -26.84
C ASP A 49 68.99 8.90 -25.45
N LEU A 50 67.68 9.12 -25.37
CA LEU A 50 66.95 9.14 -24.10
C LEU A 50 67.11 7.81 -23.34
N ASN A 51 67.04 6.68 -24.04
CA ASN A 51 67.22 5.36 -23.43
C ASN A 51 68.67 5.06 -23.00
N LEU A 52 69.65 5.90 -23.37
CA LEU A 52 71.04 5.81 -22.90
C LEU A 52 71.32 6.70 -21.69
N VAL A 53 70.36 7.52 -21.24
CA VAL A 53 70.49 8.33 -20.02
C VAL A 53 70.66 7.42 -18.81
N THR A 54 71.60 7.79 -17.93
CA THR A 54 72.00 7.06 -16.72
C THR A 54 71.76 7.86 -15.43
N ALA A 55 71.62 9.19 -15.51
CA ALA A 55 71.29 10.06 -14.39
C ALA A 55 70.54 11.31 -14.85
N MET A 56 69.72 11.89 -13.97
CA MET A 56 68.96 13.12 -14.21
C MET A 56 69.01 14.05 -13.00
N THR A 57 68.98 15.36 -13.25
CA THR A 57 68.98 16.43 -12.21
C THR A 57 67.72 17.30 -12.23
N GLY A 58 66.82 17.06 -13.18
CA GLY A 58 65.54 17.75 -13.31
C GLY A 58 64.75 17.25 -14.53
N PRO A 59 63.58 17.82 -14.81
CA PRO A 59 62.71 17.38 -15.89
C PRO A 59 63.28 17.74 -17.26
N VAL A 60 63.00 16.88 -18.26
CA VAL A 60 63.24 17.16 -19.68
C VAL A 60 61.94 17.10 -20.47
N THR A 61 61.84 17.90 -21.53
CA THR A 61 60.67 17.89 -22.43
C THR A 61 61.11 17.72 -23.88
N LEU A 62 60.63 16.67 -24.52
CA LEU A 62 60.77 16.41 -25.95
C LEU A 62 59.54 17.00 -26.66
N THR A 63 59.74 18.09 -27.39
CA THR A 63 58.69 18.75 -28.16
C THR A 63 58.79 18.36 -29.62
N LEU A 64 57.79 17.61 -30.10
CA LEU A 64 57.70 17.13 -31.47
C LEU A 64 57.15 18.24 -32.38
N ALA A 65 57.77 18.43 -33.53
CA ALA A 65 57.37 19.45 -34.50
C ALA A 65 56.02 19.09 -35.15
N GLY A 66 55.04 20.00 -35.06
CA GLY A 66 53.71 19.86 -35.61
C GLY A 66 53.64 19.56 -37.11
N SER A 67 52.55 18.93 -37.53
CA SER A 67 52.23 18.60 -38.93
C SER A 67 53.23 17.65 -39.61
N ASN A 68 54.01 16.91 -38.82
CA ASN A 68 54.93 15.87 -39.29
C ASN A 68 54.42 14.47 -38.92
N SER A 69 54.98 13.45 -39.57
CA SER A 69 54.65 12.06 -39.28
C SER A 69 55.85 11.15 -39.40
N GLU A 70 55.95 10.16 -38.52
CA GLU A 70 57.04 9.18 -38.51
C GLU A 70 56.46 7.77 -38.40
N SER A 71 57.06 6.79 -39.08
CA SER A 71 56.64 5.39 -38.99
C SER A 71 57.36 4.69 -37.86
N ALA A 72 56.60 4.04 -36.98
CA ALA A 72 57.16 3.22 -35.92
C ALA A 72 57.81 1.94 -36.48
N PRO A 73 58.83 1.39 -35.80
CA PRO A 73 59.19 -0.02 -35.95
C PRO A 73 57.96 -0.92 -35.72
N VAL A 74 57.96 -2.14 -36.25
CA VAL A 74 56.82 -3.07 -36.07
C VAL A 74 56.51 -3.34 -34.59
N THR A 75 57.54 -3.41 -33.73
CA THR A 75 57.38 -3.57 -32.27
C THR A 75 57.16 -2.25 -31.51
N GLY A 76 57.03 -1.13 -32.23
CA GLY A 76 56.84 0.21 -31.69
C GLY A 76 58.13 0.91 -31.27
N PHE A 77 58.00 2.23 -31.07
CA PHE A 77 58.99 3.05 -30.37
C PHE A 77 59.01 2.71 -28.88
N THR A 78 60.18 2.57 -28.27
CA THR A 78 60.31 2.21 -26.84
C THR A 78 60.85 3.38 -26.02
N ILE A 79 60.20 3.66 -24.89
CA ILE A 79 60.67 4.55 -23.82
C ILE A 79 60.91 3.69 -22.58
N GLY A 80 62.14 3.60 -22.12
CA GLY A 80 62.51 2.81 -20.95
C GLY A 80 63.69 1.90 -21.22
N SER A 81 64.60 1.89 -20.26
CA SER A 81 65.80 1.05 -20.26
C SER A 81 66.26 0.89 -18.81
N ALA A 82 67.11 -0.11 -18.54
CA ALA A 82 67.65 -0.29 -17.19
C ALA A 82 68.36 0.96 -16.64
N SER A 83 68.96 1.79 -17.51
CA SER A 83 69.62 3.04 -17.11
C SER A 83 68.65 4.20 -16.96
N LEU A 84 67.69 4.35 -17.89
CA LEU A 84 66.73 5.45 -17.87
C LEU A 84 65.76 5.29 -16.70
N ASN A 85 65.23 4.07 -16.49
CA ASN A 85 64.25 3.80 -15.43
C ASN A 85 64.82 4.16 -14.04
N ALA A 86 66.09 3.86 -13.79
CA ALA A 86 66.76 4.19 -12.54
C ALA A 86 66.99 5.70 -12.32
N ALA A 87 66.97 6.51 -13.39
CA ALA A 87 67.17 7.95 -13.32
C ALA A 87 65.87 8.75 -13.07
N LEU A 88 64.71 8.14 -13.35
CA LEU A 88 63.39 8.77 -13.29
C LEU A 88 62.82 8.78 -11.86
N ASN A 89 62.12 9.86 -11.49
CA ASN A 89 61.38 10.00 -10.23
C ASN A 89 60.45 11.22 -10.30
N SER A 90 59.77 11.56 -9.19
CA SER A 90 58.83 12.69 -9.12
C SER A 90 59.41 14.07 -9.48
N VAL A 91 60.75 14.23 -9.46
CA VAL A 91 61.46 15.45 -9.87
C VAL A 91 62.06 15.29 -11.27
N ASN A 92 62.64 14.12 -11.54
CA ASN A 92 63.26 13.77 -12.82
C ASN A 92 62.23 13.14 -13.76
N THR A 93 61.42 13.97 -14.41
CA THR A 93 60.34 13.51 -15.30
C THR A 93 60.72 13.69 -16.78
N VAL A 94 60.09 12.91 -17.65
CA VAL A 94 60.16 13.11 -19.11
C VAL A 94 58.78 13.46 -19.63
N ASN A 95 58.68 14.61 -20.31
CA ASN A 95 57.47 15.03 -20.98
C ASN A 95 57.65 14.95 -22.50
N ILE A 96 56.67 14.40 -23.19
CA ILE A 96 56.60 14.32 -24.64
C ILE A 96 55.34 15.07 -25.06
N ASN A 97 55.52 16.17 -25.79
CA ASN A 97 54.42 17.02 -26.23
C ASN A 97 54.58 17.48 -27.68
N THR A 98 53.57 18.16 -28.21
CA THR A 98 53.59 18.74 -29.55
C THR A 98 53.85 20.24 -29.47
N SER A 99 54.49 20.80 -30.50
CA SER A 99 54.67 22.26 -30.68
C SER A 99 53.42 22.99 -31.19
N GLY A 100 52.27 22.31 -31.24
CA GLY A 100 51.06 22.72 -31.96
C GLY A 100 50.93 22.00 -33.31
N GLY A 101 49.72 21.90 -33.88
CA GLY A 101 49.46 21.07 -35.07
C GLY A 101 49.45 19.56 -34.76
N THR A 102 49.09 18.73 -35.75
CA THR A 102 48.97 17.27 -35.57
C THR A 102 50.32 16.59 -35.73
N VAL A 103 50.76 15.81 -34.74
CA VAL A 103 51.95 14.96 -34.82
C VAL A 103 51.50 13.50 -34.91
N THR A 104 51.83 12.81 -36.01
CA THR A 104 51.31 11.45 -36.27
C THR A 104 52.40 10.39 -36.22
N LEU A 105 52.28 9.44 -35.30
CA LEU A 105 53.04 8.19 -35.31
C LEU A 105 52.25 7.14 -36.11
N ASN A 106 52.78 6.75 -37.27
CA ASN A 106 52.17 5.74 -38.12
C ASN A 106 52.63 4.35 -37.70
N ALA A 107 51.74 3.36 -37.78
CA ALA A 107 52.10 1.95 -37.65
C ALA A 107 53.18 1.53 -38.65
N GLY A 108 54.10 0.67 -38.20
CA GLY A 108 55.03 -0.03 -39.09
C GLY A 108 54.31 -0.98 -40.05
N THR A 109 54.94 -1.28 -41.18
CA THR A 109 54.43 -2.23 -42.18
C THR A 109 55.15 -3.58 -42.09
N GLY A 110 54.48 -4.68 -42.46
CA GLY A 110 55.08 -6.02 -42.46
C GLY A 110 55.13 -6.70 -41.08
N GLY A 111 54.29 -6.24 -40.15
CA GLY A 111 54.04 -6.90 -38.87
C GLY A 111 53.55 -8.34 -39.05
N THR A 112 53.94 -9.22 -38.14
CA THR A 112 53.53 -10.63 -38.11
C THR A 112 53.05 -11.06 -36.72
N GLY A 113 53.08 -10.13 -35.76
CA GLY A 113 52.58 -10.30 -34.43
C GLY A 113 51.07 -10.54 -34.45
N THR A 114 50.61 -11.25 -33.44
CA THR A 114 49.18 -11.33 -33.12
C THR A 114 49.03 -11.24 -31.60
N PRO A 115 47.82 -10.98 -31.07
CA PRO A 115 47.57 -11.03 -29.62
C PRO A 115 47.96 -12.36 -28.96
N GLY A 116 48.10 -13.45 -29.72
CA GLY A 116 48.54 -14.77 -29.25
C GLY A 116 50.05 -15.02 -29.29
N THR A 117 50.85 -14.08 -29.83
CA THR A 117 52.32 -14.21 -29.95
C THR A 117 53.06 -13.49 -28.82
N ALA A 118 54.27 -13.98 -28.50
CA ALA A 118 55.10 -13.43 -27.42
C ALA A 118 55.62 -12.02 -27.70
N VAL A 119 55.91 -11.70 -28.97
CA VAL A 119 56.27 -10.36 -29.42
C VAL A 119 55.13 -9.87 -30.30
N GLN A 120 54.49 -8.77 -29.90
CA GLN A 120 53.32 -8.20 -30.58
C GLN A 120 53.69 -6.87 -31.22
N ASP A 121 52.97 -6.53 -32.29
CA ASP A 121 53.20 -5.31 -33.04
C ASP A 121 52.54 -4.11 -32.34
N GLY A 122 53.18 -2.94 -32.38
CA GLY A 122 52.64 -1.73 -31.78
C GLY A 122 53.29 -0.45 -32.27
N ILE A 123 52.78 0.69 -31.81
CA ILE A 123 53.25 2.01 -32.28
C ILE A 123 54.20 2.66 -31.26
N LEU A 124 53.84 2.68 -29.97
CA LEU A 124 54.64 3.26 -28.89
C LEU A 124 54.52 2.39 -27.64
N ASN A 125 55.59 2.22 -26.89
CA ASN A 125 55.58 1.51 -25.61
C ASN A 125 56.50 2.12 -24.56
N LEU A 126 56.11 1.89 -23.30
CA LEU A 126 56.89 2.16 -22.09
C LEU A 126 57.36 0.81 -21.52
N ALA A 127 58.64 0.70 -21.17
CA ALA A 127 59.25 -0.51 -20.64
C ALA A 127 59.83 -0.25 -19.23
N GLY A 128 58.97 -0.35 -18.21
CA GLY A 128 59.30 -0.01 -16.80
C GLY A 128 59.61 1.46 -16.56
N ALA A 129 59.34 2.34 -17.53
CA ALA A 129 59.61 3.76 -17.38
C ALA A 129 58.54 4.42 -16.47
N ASP A 130 59.03 5.23 -15.53
CA ASP A 130 58.20 5.92 -14.54
C ASP A 130 58.14 7.43 -14.84
N TRP A 131 57.08 8.10 -14.40
CA TRP A 131 56.96 9.56 -14.49
C TRP A 131 57.07 10.14 -15.92
N ILE A 132 56.56 9.40 -16.91
CA ILE A 132 56.48 9.84 -18.30
C ILE A 132 55.13 10.50 -18.55
N THR A 133 55.13 11.68 -19.16
CA THR A 133 53.91 12.33 -19.68
C THR A 133 53.92 12.32 -21.20
N ILE A 134 52.88 11.77 -21.82
CA ILE A 134 52.62 11.84 -23.27
C ILE A 134 51.38 12.72 -23.47
N ASP A 135 51.53 13.82 -24.21
CA ASP A 135 50.50 14.85 -24.39
C ASP A 135 50.30 15.21 -25.88
N GLY A 136 49.13 14.89 -26.42
CA GLY A 136 48.69 15.44 -27.72
C GLY A 136 49.15 14.70 -28.98
N LEU A 137 49.64 13.45 -28.86
CA LEU A 137 50.08 12.67 -30.02
C LEU A 137 48.91 12.00 -30.77
N THR A 138 49.02 11.93 -32.09
CA THR A 138 48.16 11.09 -32.93
C THR A 138 48.87 9.79 -33.26
N LEU A 139 48.21 8.65 -33.06
CA LEU A 139 48.71 7.33 -33.42
C LEU A 139 47.74 6.71 -34.44
N ALA A 140 48.26 6.24 -35.57
CA ALA A 140 47.44 5.76 -36.68
C ALA A 140 47.94 4.43 -37.25
N ASP A 141 47.09 3.41 -37.21
CA ASP A 141 47.29 2.15 -37.92
C ASP A 141 46.62 2.19 -39.30
N GLY A 142 47.44 2.33 -40.34
CA GLY A 142 47.00 2.32 -41.73
C GLY A 142 46.94 0.92 -42.35
N ASN A 143 47.40 -0.12 -41.65
CA ASN A 143 47.39 -1.48 -42.17
C ASN A 143 45.95 -1.98 -42.26
N THR A 144 45.59 -2.73 -43.30
CA THR A 144 44.20 -3.15 -43.57
C THR A 144 43.96 -4.64 -43.38
N VAL A 145 45.00 -5.44 -43.12
CA VAL A 145 44.93 -6.90 -43.03
C VAL A 145 45.70 -7.36 -41.79
N ASN A 146 45.08 -8.23 -40.98
CA ASN A 146 45.76 -8.90 -39.87
C ASN A 146 46.56 -10.10 -40.43
N PRO A 147 47.85 -10.31 -40.08
CA PRO A 147 48.54 -9.80 -38.88
C PRO A 147 49.36 -8.50 -39.03
N GLU A 148 49.27 -7.75 -40.14
CA GLU A 148 50.04 -6.50 -40.27
C GLU A 148 49.51 -5.37 -39.36
N THR A 149 48.25 -5.48 -38.93
CA THR A 149 47.58 -4.54 -38.03
C THR A 149 48.14 -4.60 -36.61
N MET A 150 48.32 -3.43 -35.98
CA MET A 150 48.96 -3.29 -34.68
C MET A 150 48.10 -3.87 -33.54
N GLU A 151 48.75 -4.57 -32.60
CA GLU A 151 48.12 -5.07 -31.38
C GLU A 151 47.87 -3.98 -30.35
N TYR A 152 48.72 -2.94 -30.29
CA TYR A 152 48.54 -1.82 -29.38
C TYR A 152 48.98 -0.47 -29.95
N GLY A 153 48.27 0.58 -29.56
CA GLY A 153 48.68 1.96 -29.84
C GLY A 153 49.78 2.40 -28.87
N ILE A 154 49.44 2.51 -27.59
CA ILE A 154 50.40 2.76 -26.50
C ILE A 154 50.40 1.59 -25.53
N GLY A 155 51.55 0.93 -25.38
CA GLY A 155 51.74 -0.17 -24.43
C GLY A 155 52.54 0.24 -23.19
N LEU A 156 52.16 -0.23 -22.00
CA LEU A 156 52.93 -0.12 -20.77
C LEU A 156 53.26 -1.53 -20.29
N PHE A 157 54.55 -1.84 -20.33
CA PHE A 157 55.10 -3.15 -20.02
C PHE A 157 56.05 -3.06 -18.83
N LYS A 158 56.20 -4.18 -18.15
CA LYS A 158 57.18 -4.31 -17.08
C LYS A 158 58.57 -4.48 -17.70
N ALA A 159 59.59 -3.86 -17.13
CA ALA A 159 60.98 -4.18 -17.46
C ALA A 159 61.40 -5.54 -16.85
N GLY A 160 60.80 -5.91 -15.71
CA GLY A 160 61.00 -7.20 -15.05
C GLY A 160 60.04 -7.43 -13.89
N VAL A 161 60.34 -8.43 -13.04
CA VAL A 161 59.48 -8.80 -11.88
C VAL A 161 59.45 -7.76 -10.76
N SER A 162 60.37 -6.79 -10.78
CA SER A 162 60.55 -5.77 -9.74
C SER A 162 60.56 -4.34 -10.31
N ASP A 163 60.27 -4.17 -11.60
CA ASP A 163 60.29 -2.87 -12.30
C ASP A 163 59.15 -2.82 -13.33
N GLY A 164 58.08 -2.11 -12.98
CA GLY A 164 56.87 -1.88 -13.78
C GLY A 164 56.64 -0.39 -14.02
N CYS A 165 55.72 -0.05 -14.93
CA CYS A 165 55.43 1.34 -15.28
C CYS A 165 54.60 2.04 -14.19
N GLN A 166 55.15 3.08 -13.57
CA GLN A 166 54.50 3.81 -12.48
C GLN A 166 54.36 5.32 -12.74
N ASN A 167 53.26 5.91 -12.26
CA ASN A 167 53.03 7.35 -12.28
C ASN A 167 53.06 8.02 -13.67
N ASN A 168 52.78 7.26 -14.74
CA ASN A 168 52.76 7.81 -16.10
C ASN A 168 51.43 8.50 -16.41
N THR A 169 51.45 9.49 -17.29
CA THR A 169 50.26 10.21 -17.75
C THR A 169 50.17 10.19 -19.27
N ILE A 170 49.10 9.62 -19.81
CA ILE A 170 48.79 9.68 -21.25
C ILE A 170 47.55 10.54 -21.40
N LYS A 171 47.68 11.68 -22.10
CA LYS A 171 46.58 12.62 -22.24
C LYS A 171 46.50 13.29 -23.60
N ASN A 172 45.29 13.72 -23.94
CA ASN A 172 44.98 14.43 -25.18
C ASN A 172 45.42 13.70 -26.47
N CYS A 173 45.71 12.39 -26.41
CA CYS A 173 46.14 11.63 -27.58
C CYS A 173 44.95 11.20 -28.43
N SER A 174 45.17 11.11 -29.75
CA SER A 174 44.21 10.56 -30.72
C SER A 174 44.73 9.24 -31.28
N ILE A 175 44.17 8.12 -30.84
CA ILE A 175 44.63 6.77 -31.17
C ILE A 175 43.60 6.11 -32.09
N THR A 176 43.97 5.85 -33.34
CA THR A 176 43.17 5.09 -34.30
C THR A 176 43.92 3.84 -34.70
N LEU A 177 43.43 2.66 -34.32
CA LEU A 177 43.99 1.37 -34.74
C LEU A 177 43.16 0.78 -35.89
N ASN A 178 43.24 -0.54 -36.08
CA ASN A 178 42.34 -1.27 -36.96
C ASN A 178 41.57 -2.39 -36.22
N ARG A 179 40.23 -2.34 -36.32
CA ARG A 179 39.30 -3.31 -35.72
C ARG A 179 39.41 -4.70 -36.34
N ILE A 180 39.94 -4.83 -37.56
CA ILE A 180 40.13 -6.12 -38.23
C ILE A 180 41.02 -7.05 -37.40
N ASN A 181 41.93 -6.48 -36.59
CA ASN A 181 42.61 -7.24 -35.54
C ASN A 181 41.64 -7.62 -34.43
N ASN A 182 40.98 -8.76 -34.61
CA ASN A 182 40.13 -9.44 -33.63
C ASN A 182 40.67 -10.85 -33.32
N ALA A 183 41.99 -11.06 -33.47
CA ALA A 183 42.61 -12.34 -33.19
C ALA A 183 42.55 -12.66 -31.68
N ALA A 184 42.54 -13.96 -31.32
CA ALA A 184 42.49 -14.39 -29.93
C ALA A 184 43.79 -14.05 -29.20
N GLY A 185 43.68 -13.64 -27.93
CA GLY A 185 44.82 -13.39 -27.06
C GLY A 185 45.27 -14.66 -26.31
N THR A 186 46.51 -14.64 -25.83
CA THR A 186 47.04 -15.65 -24.89
C THR A 186 47.45 -14.94 -23.60
N THR A 187 46.85 -15.33 -22.47
CA THR A 187 47.08 -14.72 -21.14
C THR A 187 48.56 -14.50 -20.86
N PRO A 188 49.00 -13.28 -20.47
CA PRO A 188 48.19 -12.15 -20.03
C PRO A 188 47.68 -11.22 -21.14
N ALA A 189 48.10 -11.40 -22.40
CA ALA A 189 47.60 -10.59 -23.50
C ALA A 189 46.11 -10.87 -23.78
N THR A 190 45.33 -9.80 -24.02
CA THR A 190 43.92 -9.89 -24.39
C THR A 190 43.73 -9.86 -25.91
N GLU A 191 42.57 -10.31 -26.37
CA GLU A 191 42.21 -10.37 -27.78
C GLU A 191 42.20 -9.01 -28.52
N GLY A 192 42.55 -9.08 -29.80
CA GLY A 192 42.52 -7.98 -30.76
C GLY A 192 43.43 -6.78 -30.48
N SER A 193 43.22 -5.72 -31.27
CA SER A 193 43.92 -4.44 -31.12
C SER A 193 43.43 -3.66 -29.90
N ARG A 194 44.37 -3.02 -29.18
CA ARG A 194 44.15 -2.28 -27.93
C ARG A 194 44.66 -0.85 -28.05
N GLY A 195 43.80 0.16 -27.94
CA GLY A 195 44.23 1.57 -28.03
C GLY A 195 45.34 1.89 -27.02
N ILE A 196 45.06 1.63 -25.73
CA ILE A 196 46.04 1.69 -24.65
C ILE A 196 46.07 0.33 -23.94
N ASN A 197 47.27 -0.21 -23.71
CA ASN A 197 47.48 -1.54 -23.13
C ASN A 197 48.45 -1.48 -21.95
N ILE A 198 47.97 -1.67 -20.72
CA ILE A 198 48.81 -2.08 -19.59
C ILE A 198 48.73 -3.60 -19.46
N VAL A 199 49.88 -4.28 -19.38
CA VAL A 199 49.89 -5.74 -19.25
C VAL A 199 51.00 -6.24 -18.32
N ASN A 200 50.73 -7.34 -17.61
CA ASN A 200 51.67 -8.02 -16.73
C ASN A 200 52.68 -8.90 -17.49
N SER A 201 53.47 -8.28 -18.35
CA SER A 201 54.50 -8.92 -19.16
C SER A 201 55.59 -7.91 -19.55
N THR A 202 56.70 -8.44 -20.08
CA THR A 202 57.69 -7.61 -20.78
C THR A 202 57.28 -7.41 -22.25
N VAL A 203 57.84 -6.40 -22.91
CA VAL A 203 57.58 -6.10 -24.34
C VAL A 203 57.84 -7.31 -25.25
N THR A 204 58.79 -8.17 -24.88
CA THR A 204 59.24 -9.34 -25.67
C THR A 204 58.60 -10.67 -25.27
N ALA A 205 57.78 -10.71 -24.20
CA ALA A 205 57.17 -11.93 -23.69
C ALA A 205 55.71 -11.72 -23.26
N GLN A 206 54.90 -11.13 -24.15
CA GLN A 206 53.56 -10.61 -23.85
C GLN A 206 52.52 -11.69 -23.49
N THR A 207 52.82 -12.95 -23.80
CA THR A 207 52.00 -14.13 -23.46
C THR A 207 52.51 -14.89 -22.24
N THR A 208 53.49 -14.34 -21.53
CA THR A 208 54.03 -14.91 -20.29
C THR A 208 53.68 -14.01 -19.11
N VAL A 209 52.94 -14.56 -18.15
CA VAL A 209 52.61 -13.85 -16.91
C VAL A 209 53.87 -13.70 -16.06
N LEU A 210 54.16 -12.48 -15.59
CA LEU A 210 55.24 -12.24 -14.63
C LEU A 210 54.74 -12.42 -13.19
N THR A 211 55.50 -13.14 -12.37
CA THR A 211 55.31 -13.17 -10.92
C THR A 211 56.02 -11.98 -10.30
N VAL A 212 55.26 -10.94 -9.95
CA VAL A 212 55.81 -9.73 -9.34
C VAL A 212 56.39 -10.04 -7.96
N THR A 213 57.56 -9.48 -7.64
CA THR A 213 58.28 -9.73 -6.37
C THR A 213 58.44 -8.50 -5.47
N SER A 214 58.16 -7.29 -5.99
CA SER A 214 58.17 -6.03 -5.23
C SER A 214 57.07 -5.07 -5.72
N ALA A 215 56.68 -4.09 -4.91
CA ALA A 215 55.67 -3.09 -5.28
C ALA A 215 56.06 -2.28 -6.53
N ALA A 216 57.36 -2.00 -6.71
CA ALA A 216 57.90 -1.34 -7.89
C ALA A 216 57.73 -2.18 -9.17
N GLY A 217 57.52 -3.49 -9.05
CA GLY A 217 57.19 -4.36 -10.18
C GLY A 217 55.74 -4.30 -10.63
N SER A 218 54.89 -3.44 -10.05
CA SER A 218 53.50 -3.24 -10.47
C SER A 218 53.38 -2.14 -11.53
N ASN A 219 52.34 -2.18 -12.36
CA ASN A 219 52.03 -1.07 -13.26
C ASN A 219 50.99 -0.15 -12.61
N SER A 220 51.43 0.79 -11.76
CA SER A 220 50.55 1.48 -10.81
C SER A 220 50.52 3.01 -10.96
N ASN A 221 49.44 3.64 -10.50
CA ASN A 221 49.27 5.10 -10.48
C ASN A 221 49.34 5.78 -11.86
N ASN A 222 49.06 5.04 -12.93
CA ASN A 222 49.04 5.57 -14.29
C ASN A 222 47.70 6.25 -14.60
N LYS A 223 47.75 7.31 -15.40
CA LYS A 223 46.64 8.22 -15.65
C LYS A 223 46.33 8.33 -17.14
N PHE A 224 45.07 8.20 -17.51
CA PHE A 224 44.60 8.27 -18.89
C PHE A 224 43.49 9.30 -19.01
N TYR A 225 43.79 10.46 -19.61
CA TYR A 225 42.88 11.60 -19.62
C TYR A 225 42.64 12.19 -21.01
N SER A 226 41.38 12.52 -21.33
CA SER A 226 41.03 13.28 -22.53
C SER A 226 41.54 12.65 -23.84
N ASN A 227 41.80 11.34 -23.85
CA ASN A 227 42.23 10.63 -25.05
C ASN A 227 41.03 10.29 -25.93
N THR A 228 41.19 10.38 -27.25
CA THR A 228 40.23 9.86 -28.22
C THR A 228 40.78 8.57 -28.80
N ILE A 229 40.10 7.45 -28.57
CA ILE A 229 40.53 6.11 -28.98
C ILE A 229 39.46 5.50 -29.88
N GLN A 230 39.84 5.02 -31.05
CA GLN A 230 38.87 4.48 -32.01
C GLN A 230 39.38 3.40 -32.94
N ASN A 231 38.44 2.72 -33.60
CA ASN A 231 38.71 1.67 -34.60
C ASN A 231 39.60 0.54 -34.07
N CYS A 232 39.50 0.21 -32.79
CA CYS A 232 40.23 -0.89 -32.14
C CYS A 232 39.27 -2.01 -31.72
N ASN A 233 39.78 -3.17 -31.32
CA ASN A 233 38.94 -4.19 -30.68
C ASN A 233 38.63 -3.84 -29.22
N ILE A 234 39.65 -3.37 -28.47
CA ILE A 234 39.54 -2.90 -27.08
C ILE A 234 40.06 -1.46 -26.99
N GLY A 235 39.33 -0.56 -26.34
CA GLY A 235 39.78 0.83 -26.17
C GLY A 235 40.98 0.94 -25.20
N ILE A 236 40.75 0.62 -23.93
CA ILE A 236 41.76 0.61 -22.88
C ILE A 236 41.75 -0.75 -22.17
N SER A 237 42.91 -1.41 -22.10
CA SER A 237 43.10 -2.70 -21.43
C SER A 237 44.11 -2.56 -20.29
N LEU A 238 43.71 -2.87 -19.04
CA LEU A 238 44.59 -2.84 -17.86
C LEU A 238 44.67 -4.23 -17.19
N ILE A 239 45.67 -5.02 -17.56
CA ILE A 239 45.82 -6.41 -17.11
C ILE A 239 47.00 -6.53 -16.13
N GLY A 240 46.66 -6.54 -14.84
CA GLY A 240 47.64 -6.57 -13.74
C GLY A 240 48.02 -7.97 -13.28
N PHE A 241 48.92 -8.03 -12.30
CA PHE A 241 49.29 -9.27 -11.61
C PHE A 241 48.24 -9.61 -10.54
N ALA A 242 47.72 -10.84 -10.58
CA ALA A 242 46.78 -11.35 -9.57
C ALA A 242 47.51 -11.68 -8.25
N ALA A 243 47.91 -10.66 -7.51
CA ALA A 243 48.58 -10.82 -6.22
C ALA A 243 47.67 -11.54 -5.20
N VAL A 244 48.30 -12.17 -4.21
CA VAL A 244 47.62 -12.75 -3.04
C VAL A 244 47.59 -11.76 -1.88
N SER A 245 46.66 -11.94 -0.93
CA SER A 245 46.55 -11.09 0.28
C SER A 245 47.91 -10.98 0.99
N PRO A 246 48.36 -9.77 1.38
CA PRO A 246 47.63 -8.50 1.47
C PRO A 246 47.59 -7.64 0.19
N PHE A 247 47.82 -8.23 -0.99
CA PHE A 247 47.68 -7.61 -2.32
C PHE A 247 48.65 -6.45 -2.62
N THR A 248 49.74 -6.32 -1.87
CA THR A 248 50.75 -5.24 -2.03
C THR A 248 51.54 -5.27 -3.34
N LEU A 249 51.41 -6.36 -4.11
CA LEU A 249 52.10 -6.57 -5.40
C LEU A 249 51.16 -6.42 -6.61
N ALA A 250 49.88 -6.13 -6.37
CA ALA A 250 48.93 -5.89 -7.45
C ALA A 250 49.10 -4.48 -8.02
N ASP A 251 48.64 -4.30 -9.26
CA ASP A 251 48.54 -2.98 -9.85
C ASP A 251 47.49 -2.16 -9.07
N THR A 252 47.85 -0.94 -8.70
CA THR A 252 47.03 -0.09 -7.83
C THR A 252 46.95 1.36 -8.32
N GLY A 253 45.84 2.04 -8.03
CA GLY A 253 45.69 3.48 -8.21
C GLY A 253 45.67 3.97 -9.67
N ASN A 254 45.48 3.08 -10.65
CA ASN A 254 45.30 3.51 -12.04
C ASN A 254 43.98 4.27 -12.22
N ASP A 255 43.99 5.30 -13.08
CA ASP A 255 42.90 6.25 -13.23
C ASP A 255 42.55 6.48 -14.71
N ILE A 256 41.34 6.07 -15.09
CA ILE A 256 40.78 6.21 -16.43
C ILE A 256 39.68 7.28 -16.40
N GLY A 257 40.03 8.49 -16.86
CA GLY A 257 39.10 9.59 -17.09
C GLY A 257 38.95 10.59 -15.94
N GLY A 258 39.61 10.35 -14.79
CA GLY A 258 39.79 11.36 -13.74
C GLY A 258 38.53 11.69 -12.96
N SER A 259 38.50 12.89 -12.37
CA SER A 259 37.43 13.35 -11.46
C SER A 259 36.41 14.30 -12.11
N SER A 260 36.58 14.66 -13.39
CA SER A 260 35.65 15.55 -14.10
C SER A 260 35.46 15.16 -15.56
N ALA A 261 34.38 15.64 -16.20
CA ALA A 261 34.13 15.44 -17.63
C ALA A 261 35.27 15.96 -18.53
N ALA A 262 36.02 16.99 -18.09
CA ALA A 262 37.13 17.55 -18.86
C ALA A 262 38.30 16.57 -19.06
N THR A 263 38.48 15.63 -18.11
CA THR A 263 39.52 14.58 -18.17
C THR A 263 39.01 13.27 -18.76
N GLY A 264 37.73 13.18 -19.11
CA GLY A 264 37.10 11.97 -19.63
C GLY A 264 37.66 11.50 -20.97
N ASN A 265 37.90 10.21 -21.14
CA ASN A 265 38.31 9.66 -22.44
C ASN A 265 37.09 9.45 -23.35
N SER A 266 37.30 9.57 -24.66
CA SER A 266 36.32 9.24 -25.71
C SER A 266 36.75 7.96 -26.43
N ILE A 267 36.06 6.85 -26.17
CA ILE A 267 36.32 5.54 -26.78
C ILE A 267 35.20 5.26 -27.78
N LEU A 268 35.52 5.36 -29.07
CA LEU A 268 34.55 5.45 -30.16
C LEU A 268 34.75 4.34 -31.20
N ASN A 269 33.67 3.85 -31.79
CA ASN A 269 33.70 2.96 -32.97
C ASN A 269 34.59 1.71 -32.81
N PHE A 270 34.64 1.16 -31.60
CA PHE A 270 35.40 -0.03 -31.25
C PHE A 270 34.60 -1.32 -31.57
N GLY A 271 35.30 -2.43 -31.75
CA GLY A 271 34.73 -3.69 -32.20
C GLY A 271 34.28 -3.63 -33.67
N GLY A 272 33.38 -4.53 -34.07
CA GLY A 272 32.83 -4.53 -35.44
C GLY A 272 33.70 -5.15 -36.53
N ALA A 273 34.70 -5.97 -36.18
CA ALA A 273 35.51 -6.68 -37.17
C ALA A 273 34.64 -7.60 -38.06
N PRO A 274 34.90 -7.69 -39.37
CA PRO A 274 34.26 -8.68 -40.23
C PRO A 274 34.48 -10.10 -39.67
N ALA A 275 33.40 -10.87 -39.52
CA ALA A 275 33.45 -12.23 -38.97
C ALA A 275 34.18 -12.36 -37.61
N ALA A 276 34.08 -11.33 -36.74
CA ALA A 276 34.62 -11.41 -35.39
C ALA A 276 34.09 -12.66 -34.66
N VAL A 277 34.97 -13.36 -33.93
CA VAL A 277 34.64 -14.53 -33.09
C VAL A 277 35.00 -14.32 -31.61
N ASN A 278 35.70 -13.23 -31.31
CA ASN A 278 36.16 -12.86 -29.98
C ASN A 278 35.42 -11.63 -29.47
N LEU A 279 35.41 -11.45 -28.16
CA LEU A 279 34.73 -10.34 -27.50
C LEU A 279 35.40 -8.98 -27.80
N SER A 280 34.62 -7.92 -27.67
CA SER A 280 35.09 -6.54 -27.77
C SER A 280 34.62 -5.71 -26.57
N ALA A 281 35.46 -4.78 -26.10
CA ALA A 281 35.18 -3.96 -24.93
C ALA A 281 35.68 -2.51 -25.09
N GLY A 282 34.95 -1.53 -24.55
CA GLY A 282 35.48 -0.17 -24.46
C GLY A 282 36.66 -0.10 -23.49
N ILE A 283 36.43 -0.56 -22.26
CA ILE A 283 37.43 -0.64 -21.20
C ILE A 283 37.43 -2.06 -20.61
N ARG A 284 38.61 -2.65 -20.41
CA ARG A 284 38.78 -3.94 -19.74
C ARG A 284 39.87 -3.87 -18.70
N THR A 285 39.59 -4.33 -17.48
CA THR A 285 40.59 -4.41 -16.41
C THR A 285 40.66 -5.81 -15.81
N LEU A 286 41.79 -6.17 -15.21
CA LEU A 286 41.99 -7.38 -14.42
C LEU A 286 43.04 -7.09 -13.34
N ALA A 287 42.78 -7.54 -12.10
CA ALA A 287 43.69 -7.39 -10.96
C ALA A 287 44.17 -5.94 -10.71
N GLN A 288 43.23 -4.99 -10.77
CA GLN A 288 43.46 -3.56 -10.50
C GLN A 288 42.83 -3.17 -9.15
N TYR A 289 43.60 -2.58 -8.24
CA TYR A 289 43.17 -2.21 -6.89
C TYR A 289 43.03 -0.68 -6.76
N GLY A 290 41.91 -0.21 -6.19
CA GLY A 290 41.68 1.24 -6.08
C GLY A 290 41.49 1.93 -7.44
N ASN A 291 41.07 1.18 -8.46
CA ASN A 291 40.93 1.67 -9.82
C ASN A 291 39.76 2.65 -9.96
N ASN A 292 39.97 3.76 -10.68
CA ASN A 292 38.94 4.72 -11.04
C ASN A 292 38.63 4.62 -12.54
N ILE A 293 37.37 4.35 -12.89
CA ILE A 293 36.86 4.38 -14.26
C ILE A 293 35.74 5.40 -14.30
N SER A 294 36.06 6.65 -14.59
CA SER A 294 35.10 7.73 -14.45
C SER A 294 35.10 8.75 -15.58
N ASN A 295 33.94 9.36 -15.82
CA ASN A 295 33.76 10.46 -16.78
C ASN A 295 34.00 10.09 -18.27
N ASN A 296 34.07 8.81 -18.63
CA ASN A 296 34.38 8.39 -20.00
C ASN A 296 33.12 8.34 -20.88
N ILE A 297 33.30 8.66 -22.17
CA ILE A 297 32.31 8.43 -23.23
C ILE A 297 32.70 7.16 -23.96
N ILE A 298 31.83 6.15 -23.93
CA ILE A 298 32.07 4.83 -24.53
C ILE A 298 30.97 4.56 -25.56
N ASN A 299 31.35 4.54 -26.84
CA ASN A 299 30.43 4.34 -27.94
C ASN A 299 30.96 3.34 -28.96
N SER A 300 30.33 2.16 -29.09
CA SER A 300 30.83 1.15 -30.02
C SER A 300 30.52 1.46 -31.49
N ASN A 301 29.53 2.32 -31.76
CA ASN A 301 29.19 2.74 -33.10
C ASN A 301 28.38 4.05 -33.09
N ASN A 302 29.08 5.17 -33.29
CA ASN A 302 28.49 6.51 -33.32
C ASN A 302 27.88 6.89 -34.69
N GLY A 303 27.78 5.94 -35.62
CA GLY A 303 27.41 6.17 -37.02
C GLY A 303 28.56 5.93 -37.99
N GLY A 304 29.82 6.07 -37.53
CA GLY A 304 31.03 5.74 -38.30
C GLY A 304 31.62 4.36 -38.00
N GLY A 305 31.02 3.59 -37.09
CA GLY A 305 31.48 2.25 -36.70
C GLY A 305 30.66 1.11 -37.33
N VAL A 306 30.95 -0.12 -36.89
CA VAL A 306 30.22 -1.33 -37.30
C VAL A 306 29.73 -2.06 -36.06
N ASN A 307 28.51 -2.60 -36.09
CA ASN A 307 27.97 -3.34 -34.96
C ASN A 307 28.78 -4.63 -34.75
N HIS A 308 29.28 -4.86 -33.53
CA HIS A 308 30.11 -6.04 -33.26
C HIS A 308 29.27 -7.33 -33.29
N PRO A 309 29.66 -8.37 -34.06
CA PRO A 309 28.80 -9.53 -34.32
C PRO A 309 28.82 -10.62 -33.22
N THR A 310 29.52 -10.40 -32.10
CA THR A 310 29.55 -11.34 -30.94
C THR A 310 29.34 -10.63 -29.60
N MET A 311 29.93 -11.14 -28.51
CA MET A 311 29.87 -10.54 -27.18
C MET A 311 30.47 -9.13 -27.18
N LEU A 312 29.67 -8.16 -26.75
CA LEU A 312 30.08 -6.75 -26.70
C LEU A 312 29.92 -6.22 -25.28
N ARG A 313 30.94 -5.47 -24.83
CA ARG A 313 30.99 -4.83 -23.52
C ARG A 313 31.32 -3.35 -23.60
N GLY A 314 30.74 -2.55 -22.71
CA GLY A 314 31.19 -1.17 -22.50
C GLY A 314 32.40 -1.15 -21.59
N ILE A 315 32.19 -1.51 -20.32
CA ILE A 315 33.21 -1.62 -19.28
C ILE A 315 33.20 -3.03 -18.71
N ILE A 316 34.38 -3.66 -18.65
CA ILE A 316 34.64 -4.89 -17.90
C ILE A 316 35.60 -4.52 -16.77
N SER A 317 35.10 -4.44 -15.54
CA SER A 317 35.93 -4.42 -14.35
C SER A 317 36.16 -5.86 -13.89
N GLY A 318 37.18 -6.50 -14.46
CA GLY A 318 37.48 -7.91 -14.20
C GLY A 318 38.02 -8.17 -12.79
N THR A 319 38.12 -9.44 -12.44
CA THR A 319 38.41 -9.91 -11.08
C THR A 319 39.59 -9.20 -10.41
N ALA A 320 39.34 -8.65 -9.22
CA ALA A 320 40.33 -8.12 -8.29
C ALA A 320 39.79 -8.37 -6.88
N VAL A 321 40.32 -9.38 -6.19
CA VAL A 321 39.76 -9.87 -4.91
C VAL A 321 39.88 -8.78 -3.85
N SER A 322 38.80 -8.50 -3.13
CA SER A 322 38.74 -7.50 -2.06
C SER A 322 39.16 -6.09 -2.47
N ALA A 323 39.18 -5.77 -3.77
CA ALA A 323 39.53 -4.44 -4.25
C ALA A 323 38.41 -3.42 -4.04
N ASN A 324 38.81 -2.15 -3.87
CA ASN A 324 37.93 -1.00 -4.06
C ASN A 324 37.88 -0.65 -5.55
N VAL A 325 36.69 -0.35 -6.07
CA VAL A 325 36.49 0.04 -7.48
C VAL A 325 35.46 1.15 -7.58
N SER A 326 35.76 2.17 -8.39
CA SER A 326 34.83 3.23 -8.75
C SER A 326 34.56 3.23 -10.26
N ILE A 327 33.30 3.03 -10.64
CA ILE A 327 32.80 3.15 -12.01
C ILE A 327 31.75 4.26 -11.99
N THR A 328 32.14 5.51 -12.27
CA THR A 328 31.24 6.65 -12.04
C THR A 328 31.16 7.67 -13.17
N ASN A 329 29.99 8.26 -13.38
CA ASN A 329 29.81 9.34 -14.37
C ASN A 329 30.18 8.97 -15.82
N ASN A 330 30.17 7.68 -16.19
CA ASN A 330 30.44 7.26 -17.57
C ASN A 330 29.17 7.36 -18.42
N THR A 331 29.32 7.71 -19.70
CA THR A 331 28.24 7.66 -20.69
C THR A 331 28.51 6.53 -21.68
N ILE A 332 27.60 5.56 -21.77
CA ILE A 332 27.79 4.30 -22.52
C ILE A 332 26.65 4.11 -23.53
N SER A 333 27.00 3.92 -24.81
CA SER A 333 26.08 3.67 -25.92
C SER A 333 26.62 2.56 -26.82
N LEU A 334 25.99 1.39 -26.82
CA LEU A 334 26.51 0.21 -27.53
C LEU A 334 25.56 -0.27 -28.63
N LYS A 335 26.10 -0.64 -29.78
CA LYS A 335 25.35 -1.28 -30.87
C LYS A 335 25.94 -2.65 -31.19
N CYS A 336 25.16 -3.70 -30.90
CA CYS A 336 25.58 -5.09 -31.09
C CYS A 336 24.91 -5.71 -32.32
N GLY A 337 25.69 -6.45 -33.10
CA GLY A 337 25.28 -7.14 -34.33
C GLY A 337 25.19 -8.66 -34.17
N ALA A 338 25.30 -9.17 -32.93
CA ALA A 338 25.19 -10.60 -32.65
C ALA A 338 23.72 -11.09 -32.68
N THR A 339 23.53 -12.41 -32.69
CA THR A 339 22.19 -13.03 -32.63
C THR A 339 21.93 -13.67 -31.25
N ALA A 340 22.91 -14.41 -30.74
CA ALA A 340 22.78 -15.19 -29.51
C ALA A 340 23.70 -14.75 -28.35
N SER A 341 24.62 -13.81 -28.59
CA SER A 341 25.60 -13.38 -27.57
C SER A 341 25.03 -12.36 -26.59
N SER A 342 25.72 -12.10 -25.49
CA SER A 342 25.33 -11.06 -24.53
C SER A 342 25.85 -9.69 -24.95
N LEU A 343 25.02 -8.66 -24.77
CA LEU A 343 25.39 -7.25 -24.78
C LEU A 343 25.30 -6.71 -23.35
N THR A 344 26.45 -6.31 -22.76
CA THR A 344 26.48 -5.76 -21.40
C THR A 344 27.16 -4.40 -21.35
N ALA A 345 26.50 -3.36 -20.80
CA ALA A 345 27.10 -2.02 -20.75
C ALA A 345 28.19 -1.93 -19.66
N ILE A 346 27.90 -2.34 -18.43
CA ILE A 346 28.87 -2.41 -17.32
C ILE A 346 28.85 -3.82 -16.74
N GLU A 347 30.00 -4.49 -16.76
CA GLU A 347 30.22 -5.77 -16.10
C GLU A 347 31.28 -5.59 -15.01
N ASN A 348 30.89 -5.85 -13.75
CA ASN A 348 31.81 -5.84 -12.62
C ASN A 348 31.97 -7.23 -12.01
N SER A 349 33.22 -7.67 -11.94
CA SER A 349 33.70 -8.86 -11.24
C SER A 349 34.76 -8.51 -10.16
N ALA A 350 35.12 -7.23 -10.04
CA ALA A 350 36.08 -6.75 -9.07
C ALA A 350 35.43 -6.53 -7.69
N GLY A 351 36.23 -6.67 -6.62
CA GLY A 351 35.79 -6.53 -5.23
C GLY A 351 35.18 -7.81 -4.64
N ALA A 352 35.30 -8.95 -5.31
CA ALA A 352 34.85 -10.24 -4.79
C ALA A 352 35.56 -10.59 -3.46
N THR A 353 34.85 -11.22 -2.53
CA THR A 353 35.29 -11.48 -1.14
C THR A 353 35.39 -10.21 -0.29
N ALA A 354 34.50 -10.09 0.68
CA ALA A 354 34.40 -8.92 1.53
C ALA A 354 35.59 -8.81 2.49
N ALA A 355 36.32 -7.70 2.43
CA ALA A 355 37.39 -7.36 3.38
C ALA A 355 37.42 -5.84 3.65
N GLY A 356 36.26 -5.27 4.01
CA GLY A 356 36.09 -3.81 4.21
C GLY A 356 36.09 -2.99 2.92
N ASN A 357 36.08 -3.64 1.76
CA ASN A 357 36.15 -2.99 0.45
C ASN A 357 34.79 -2.48 -0.06
N THR A 358 34.86 -1.42 -0.86
CA THR A 358 33.69 -0.75 -1.46
C THR A 358 33.75 -0.80 -2.98
N VAL A 359 32.67 -1.25 -3.60
CA VAL A 359 32.43 -1.15 -5.04
C VAL A 359 31.36 -0.09 -5.27
N SER A 360 31.64 0.88 -6.13
CA SER A 360 30.73 1.99 -6.46
C SER A 360 30.49 2.08 -7.96
N ILE A 361 29.24 1.87 -8.39
CA ILE A 361 28.75 2.01 -9.76
C ILE A 361 27.70 3.11 -9.75
N ASN A 362 28.11 4.37 -9.82
CA ASN A 362 27.23 5.52 -9.55
C ASN A 362 27.17 6.51 -10.71
N ASN A 363 26.02 7.15 -10.91
CA ASN A 363 25.84 8.26 -11.86
C ASN A 363 26.21 7.91 -13.31
N ASN A 364 26.22 6.63 -13.70
CA ASN A 364 26.49 6.26 -15.09
C ASN A 364 25.23 6.44 -15.93
N THR A 365 25.41 6.90 -17.17
CA THR A 365 24.34 7.02 -18.17
C THR A 365 24.52 5.95 -19.24
N ILE A 366 23.65 4.95 -19.24
CA ILE A 366 23.61 3.88 -20.25
C ILE A 366 22.44 4.19 -21.18
N THR A 367 22.75 4.67 -22.38
CA THR A 367 21.72 5.22 -23.26
C THR A 367 21.89 4.86 -24.72
N GLY A 368 20.77 4.71 -25.43
CA GLY A 368 20.77 4.46 -26.87
C GLY A 368 21.41 3.14 -27.28
N CYS A 369 21.61 2.20 -26.33
CA CYS A 369 22.12 0.89 -26.67
C CYS A 369 21.10 0.15 -27.56
N ALA A 370 21.58 -0.46 -28.64
CA ALA A 370 20.74 -1.12 -29.63
C ALA A 370 21.23 -2.54 -29.91
N TYR A 371 20.30 -3.50 -29.86
CA TYR A 371 20.56 -4.90 -30.21
C TYR A 371 19.62 -5.41 -31.33
N PRO A 372 19.73 -4.85 -32.56
CA PRO A 372 18.76 -5.04 -33.64
C PRO A 372 18.72 -6.45 -34.25
N THR A 373 19.77 -7.25 -34.10
CA THR A 373 19.89 -8.60 -34.68
C THR A 373 19.66 -9.72 -33.66
N ALA A 374 19.39 -9.38 -32.40
CA ALA A 374 19.23 -10.36 -31.33
C ALA A 374 18.07 -11.32 -31.60
N THR A 375 18.30 -12.61 -31.34
CA THR A 375 17.28 -13.66 -31.32
C THR A 375 17.17 -14.23 -29.90
N THR A 376 18.26 -14.80 -29.39
CA THR A 376 18.35 -15.37 -28.03
C THR A 376 19.33 -14.60 -27.14
N GLY A 377 20.08 -13.65 -27.71
CA GLY A 377 21.04 -12.83 -26.99
C GLY A 377 20.39 -11.97 -25.90
N SER A 378 21.08 -11.84 -24.77
CA SER A 378 20.64 -11.02 -23.64
C SER A 378 21.17 -9.59 -23.70
N PHE A 379 20.39 -8.66 -23.15
CA PHE A 379 20.82 -7.29 -22.89
C PHE A 379 20.92 -7.07 -21.38
N THR A 380 22.06 -6.58 -20.91
CA THR A 380 22.25 -6.21 -19.50
C THR A 380 22.86 -4.81 -19.39
N ALA A 381 22.24 -3.91 -18.65
CA ALA A 381 22.82 -2.58 -18.45
C ALA A 381 23.94 -2.64 -17.39
N ILE A 382 23.65 -3.07 -16.17
CA ILE A 382 24.64 -3.22 -15.10
C ILE A 382 24.61 -4.66 -14.57
N ASP A 383 25.74 -5.34 -14.65
CA ASP A 383 25.94 -6.70 -14.14
C ASP A 383 27.03 -6.71 -13.07
N ASN A 384 26.64 -6.88 -11.81
CA ASN A 384 27.55 -7.08 -10.69
C ASN A 384 27.42 -8.53 -10.21
N PHE A 385 28.00 -9.43 -11.00
CA PHE A 385 27.78 -10.87 -10.89
C PHE A 385 28.86 -11.54 -10.02
N ASN A 386 28.44 -12.28 -8.99
CA ASN A 386 29.29 -13.00 -8.05
C ASN A 386 30.31 -12.14 -7.29
N VAL A 387 30.01 -10.84 -7.10
CA VAL A 387 30.86 -9.89 -6.38
C VAL A 387 30.34 -9.65 -4.97
N SER A 388 30.95 -10.34 -4.01
CA SER A 388 30.66 -10.25 -2.58
C SER A 388 31.49 -9.16 -1.88
N ALA A 389 31.38 -7.90 -2.32
CA ALA A 389 32.07 -6.77 -1.69
C ALA A 389 31.50 -6.47 -0.29
N SER A 390 32.26 -5.79 0.58
CA SER A 390 31.73 -5.39 1.89
C SER A 390 30.58 -4.38 1.75
N ILE A 391 30.79 -3.36 0.91
CA ILE A 391 29.79 -2.36 0.54
C ILE A 391 29.65 -2.34 -0.99
N LEU A 392 28.42 -2.44 -1.49
CA LEU A 392 28.10 -2.24 -2.90
C LEU A 392 27.13 -1.08 -3.05
N ASN A 393 27.52 -0.09 -3.86
CA ASN A 393 26.71 1.07 -4.22
C ASN A 393 26.41 1.04 -5.71
N ILE A 394 25.14 0.99 -6.07
CA ILE A 394 24.64 1.16 -7.44
C ILE A 394 23.60 2.27 -7.40
N ASN A 395 24.07 3.52 -7.41
CA ASN A 395 23.21 4.67 -7.13
C ASN A 395 23.13 5.66 -8.30
N SER A 396 21.94 6.23 -8.51
CA SER A 396 21.74 7.35 -9.42
C SER A 396 22.17 7.07 -10.87
N ASN A 397 22.17 5.80 -11.29
CA ASN A 397 22.44 5.46 -12.69
C ASN A 397 21.18 5.71 -13.55
N SER A 398 21.40 6.14 -14.79
CA SER A 398 20.36 6.41 -15.77
C SER A 398 20.45 5.40 -16.91
N ILE A 399 19.44 4.56 -17.07
CA ILE A 399 19.33 3.55 -18.13
C ILE A 399 18.21 3.99 -19.07
N LEU A 400 18.58 4.65 -20.18
CA LEU A 400 17.65 5.47 -20.96
C LEU A 400 17.58 5.06 -22.43
N ASN A 401 16.38 4.85 -22.98
CA ASN A 401 16.15 4.72 -24.43
C ASN A 401 16.96 3.58 -25.08
N ASN A 402 17.04 2.44 -24.40
CA ASN A 402 17.72 1.25 -24.91
C ASN A 402 16.72 0.35 -25.65
N GLN A 403 17.21 -0.48 -26.59
CA GLN A 403 16.34 -1.32 -27.41
C GLN A 403 16.94 -2.69 -27.73
N THR A 404 16.06 -3.68 -27.85
CA THR A 404 16.44 -5.05 -28.23
C THR A 404 15.40 -5.68 -29.16
N ASN A 405 15.87 -6.49 -30.10
CA ASN A 405 15.04 -7.32 -30.96
C ASN A 405 14.99 -8.78 -30.47
N SER A 406 15.54 -9.05 -29.28
CA SER A 406 15.60 -10.41 -28.73
C SER A 406 14.22 -11.04 -28.60
N VAL A 407 14.08 -12.27 -29.08
CA VAL A 407 12.86 -13.07 -29.08
C VAL A 407 12.73 -13.85 -27.77
N SER A 408 13.83 -14.34 -27.19
CA SER A 408 13.80 -15.12 -25.94
C SER A 408 14.90 -14.78 -24.94
N GLY A 409 15.87 -13.93 -25.32
CA GLY A 409 16.92 -13.49 -24.41
C GLY A 409 16.40 -12.56 -23.31
N ALA A 410 17.01 -12.67 -22.14
CA ALA A 410 16.67 -11.84 -20.99
C ALA A 410 17.12 -10.38 -21.19
N THR A 411 16.35 -9.45 -20.62
CA THR A 411 16.71 -8.04 -20.51
C THR A 411 16.86 -7.70 -19.04
N ASN A 412 18.02 -7.21 -18.62
CA ASN A 412 18.30 -6.90 -17.23
C ASN A 412 18.78 -5.46 -17.08
N PHE A 413 18.16 -4.65 -16.22
CA PHE A 413 18.68 -3.31 -15.94
C PHE A 413 19.81 -3.38 -14.91
N ILE A 414 19.56 -3.95 -13.74
CA ILE A 414 20.57 -4.09 -12.68
C ILE A 414 20.50 -5.52 -12.12
N ARG A 415 21.63 -6.24 -12.16
CA ARG A 415 21.77 -7.55 -11.52
C ARG A 415 22.87 -7.54 -10.48
N VAL A 416 22.55 -8.12 -9.32
CA VAL A 416 23.45 -8.36 -8.21
C VAL A 416 23.27 -9.80 -7.75
N SER A 417 24.37 -10.56 -7.71
CA SER A 417 24.38 -11.93 -7.19
C SER A 417 25.47 -12.21 -6.14
N GLY A 418 26.34 -11.25 -5.81
CA GLY A 418 27.27 -11.44 -4.69
C GLY A 418 26.61 -11.23 -3.33
N ILE A 419 27.24 -11.74 -2.26
CA ILE A 419 26.77 -11.61 -0.87
C ILE A 419 27.56 -10.49 -0.18
N GLN A 420 26.90 -9.37 0.09
CA GLN A 420 27.52 -8.24 0.79
C GLN A 420 27.49 -8.47 2.31
N THR A 421 28.47 -7.90 3.01
CA THR A 421 28.60 -8.10 4.48
C THR A 421 28.24 -6.88 5.31
N VAL A 422 28.34 -5.66 4.76
CA VAL A 422 27.99 -4.40 5.44
C VAL A 422 26.78 -3.72 4.81
N ALA A 423 26.80 -3.41 3.51
CA ALA A 423 25.66 -2.77 2.85
C ALA A 423 25.52 -3.10 1.35
N LEU A 424 24.26 -3.21 0.90
CA LEU A 424 23.86 -3.21 -0.50
C LEU A 424 22.90 -2.04 -0.75
N ASN A 425 23.35 -1.05 -1.52
CA ASN A 425 22.59 0.14 -1.86
C ASN A 425 22.31 0.18 -3.36
N ILE A 426 21.05 0.08 -3.76
CA ILE A 426 20.58 0.23 -5.15
C ILE A 426 19.54 1.34 -5.15
N ASN A 427 20.01 2.60 -5.09
CA ASN A 427 19.12 3.73 -4.83
C ASN A 427 19.08 4.76 -5.96
N ASN A 428 17.91 5.38 -6.14
CA ASN A 428 17.71 6.51 -7.05
C ASN A 428 18.08 6.23 -8.52
N ASN A 429 18.07 4.96 -8.96
CA ASN A 429 18.33 4.63 -10.36
C ASN A 429 17.08 4.91 -11.20
N ASN A 430 17.29 5.43 -12.41
CA ASN A 430 16.22 5.73 -13.35
C ASN A 430 16.32 4.79 -14.56
N MET A 431 15.29 3.98 -14.79
CA MET A 431 15.22 3.06 -15.91
C MET A 431 14.02 3.42 -16.77
N SER A 432 14.30 4.02 -17.94
CA SER A 432 13.28 4.62 -18.79
C SER A 432 13.48 4.31 -20.27
N GLY A 433 12.37 4.13 -21.00
CA GLY A 433 12.37 4.08 -22.46
C GLY A 433 12.92 2.78 -23.07
N MET A 434 12.90 1.66 -22.33
CA MET A 434 13.31 0.37 -22.89
C MET A 434 12.31 -0.08 -23.96
N THR A 435 12.80 -0.41 -25.16
CA THR A 435 11.95 -0.81 -26.30
C THR A 435 12.22 -2.24 -26.75
N PHE A 436 11.17 -3.05 -26.81
CA PHE A 436 11.18 -4.39 -27.41
C PHE A 436 10.58 -4.35 -28.81
N ASN A 437 11.43 -4.49 -29.83
CA ASN A 437 11.01 -4.37 -31.24
C ASN A 437 10.51 -5.69 -31.85
N ALA A 438 10.72 -6.81 -31.18
CA ALA A 438 10.25 -8.14 -31.61
C ALA A 438 9.32 -8.75 -30.56
N ALA A 439 8.58 -9.79 -30.93
CA ALA A 439 7.78 -10.58 -29.99
C ALA A 439 8.71 -11.28 -28.99
N ASN A 440 8.84 -10.69 -27.80
CA ASN A 440 9.75 -11.14 -26.76
C ASN A 440 9.03 -12.09 -25.79
N SER A 441 9.68 -13.22 -25.51
CA SER A 441 9.32 -14.23 -24.52
C SER A 441 10.30 -14.29 -23.34
N GLY A 442 11.39 -13.51 -23.42
CA GLY A 442 12.41 -13.44 -22.39
C GLY A 442 11.92 -12.76 -21.11
N LEU A 443 12.65 -12.96 -20.02
CA LEU A 443 12.40 -12.26 -18.77
C LEU A 443 12.97 -10.82 -18.85
N LEU A 444 12.12 -9.83 -18.57
CA LEU A 444 12.57 -8.49 -18.20
C LEU A 444 12.76 -8.44 -16.69
N THR A 445 14.00 -8.20 -16.27
CA THR A 445 14.38 -7.97 -14.88
C THR A 445 14.78 -6.50 -14.72
N GLY A 446 14.07 -5.80 -13.84
CA GLY A 446 14.45 -4.46 -13.44
C GLY A 446 15.69 -4.46 -12.56
N ILE A 447 15.49 -4.64 -11.26
CA ILE A 447 16.52 -4.78 -10.25
C ILE A 447 16.40 -6.19 -9.67
N ALA A 448 17.48 -6.96 -9.76
CA ALA A 448 17.59 -8.25 -9.10
C ALA A 448 18.73 -8.31 -8.10
N ASN A 449 18.36 -8.63 -6.86
CA ASN A 449 19.27 -9.15 -5.84
C ASN A 449 18.90 -10.62 -5.57
N THR A 450 19.71 -11.56 -6.09
CA THR A 450 19.35 -12.99 -6.09
C THR A 450 19.98 -13.82 -4.96
N ASN A 451 20.92 -13.30 -4.18
CA ASN A 451 21.60 -14.07 -3.13
C ASN A 451 21.45 -13.45 -1.73
N ALA A 452 21.53 -14.29 -0.70
CA ALA A 452 21.23 -13.92 0.68
C ALA A 452 22.26 -12.93 1.23
N VAL A 453 21.79 -11.81 1.77
CA VAL A 453 22.62 -10.79 2.41
C VAL A 453 22.76 -11.14 3.89
N VAL A 454 23.69 -12.03 4.26
CA VAL A 454 23.67 -12.69 5.59
C VAL A 454 23.90 -11.71 6.77
N THR A 455 24.48 -10.53 6.53
CA THR A 455 24.70 -9.52 7.60
C THR A 455 24.54 -8.06 7.15
N ALA A 456 24.46 -7.77 5.86
CA ALA A 456 24.44 -6.40 5.35
C ALA A 456 23.05 -5.76 5.40
N SER A 457 23.00 -4.44 5.62
CA SER A 457 21.76 -3.67 5.38
C SER A 457 21.45 -3.63 3.88
N LEU A 458 20.19 -3.78 3.51
CA LEU A 458 19.72 -3.68 2.14
C LEU A 458 18.91 -2.39 1.96
N SER A 459 19.21 -1.62 0.92
CA SER A 459 18.36 -0.53 0.43
C SER A 459 18.16 -0.64 -1.07
N ILE A 460 16.91 -0.80 -1.49
CA ILE A 460 16.45 -0.65 -2.86
C ILE A 460 15.40 0.45 -2.84
N SER A 461 15.85 1.71 -2.86
CA SER A 461 14.98 2.85 -2.57
C SER A 461 15.04 3.96 -3.60
N GLY A 462 13.91 4.60 -3.87
CA GLY A 462 13.84 5.77 -4.76
C GLY A 462 14.08 5.47 -6.24
N ASN A 463 14.07 4.20 -6.67
CA ASN A 463 14.25 3.84 -8.08
C ASN A 463 12.98 4.12 -8.89
N ASN A 464 13.13 4.49 -10.17
CA ASN A 464 12.03 4.77 -11.07
C ASN A 464 12.07 3.86 -12.29
N PHE A 465 10.93 3.24 -12.61
CA PHE A 465 10.69 2.45 -13.81
C PHE A 465 9.68 3.18 -14.68
N GLU A 466 10.04 3.51 -15.91
CA GLU A 466 9.22 4.35 -16.76
C GLU A 466 9.22 3.92 -18.23
N SER A 467 8.09 4.08 -18.92
CA SER A 467 8.01 3.98 -20.39
C SER A 467 8.65 2.71 -20.98
N ILE A 468 8.23 1.52 -20.51
CA ILE A 468 8.68 0.23 -21.05
C ILE A 468 7.78 -0.15 -22.22
N ASN A 469 8.34 -0.11 -23.43
CA ASN A 469 7.58 -0.15 -24.67
C ASN A 469 7.73 -1.50 -25.37
N TYR A 470 6.60 -2.07 -25.77
CA TYR A 470 6.54 -3.26 -26.62
C TYR A 470 5.96 -2.87 -27.97
N SER A 471 6.82 -2.81 -28.99
CA SER A 471 6.39 -2.51 -30.37
C SER A 471 5.58 -3.67 -30.98
N VAL A 472 5.71 -4.88 -30.41
CA VAL A 472 5.03 -6.10 -30.87
C VAL A 472 4.44 -6.84 -29.66
N PRO A 473 3.21 -7.37 -29.76
CA PRO A 473 2.64 -8.25 -28.75
C PRO A 473 3.59 -9.36 -28.31
N SER A 474 3.84 -9.45 -27.02
CA SER A 474 4.88 -10.30 -26.43
C SER A 474 4.31 -11.26 -25.37
N SER A 475 5.12 -12.21 -24.90
CA SER A 475 4.75 -13.19 -23.86
C SER A 475 5.72 -13.22 -22.68
N GLY A 476 6.78 -12.40 -22.71
CA GLY A 476 7.80 -12.30 -21.67
C GLY A 476 7.25 -11.86 -20.33
N ILE A 477 7.89 -12.31 -19.25
CA ILE A 477 7.56 -11.93 -17.88
C ILE A 477 8.26 -10.61 -17.55
N ASN A 478 7.60 -9.73 -16.79
CA ASN A 478 8.20 -8.51 -16.26
C ASN A 478 8.33 -8.63 -14.74
N MET A 479 9.55 -8.54 -14.22
CA MET A 479 9.84 -8.52 -12.79
C MET A 479 10.66 -7.26 -12.48
N TYR A 480 10.04 -6.25 -11.88
CA TYR A 480 10.69 -4.96 -11.72
C TYR A 480 11.65 -4.92 -10.55
N ILE A 481 11.24 -5.33 -9.35
CA ILE A 481 12.15 -5.45 -8.21
C ILE A 481 11.98 -6.83 -7.61
N ASN A 482 13.06 -7.60 -7.56
CA ASN A 482 13.15 -8.78 -6.73
C ASN A 482 14.39 -8.77 -5.84
N TRP A 483 14.19 -9.14 -4.58
CA TRP A 483 15.26 -9.15 -3.59
C TRP A 483 15.20 -10.39 -2.71
N THR A 484 16.35 -10.69 -2.13
CA THR A 484 16.50 -11.65 -1.05
C THR A 484 16.85 -10.87 0.21
N SER A 485 16.01 -10.95 1.25
CA SER A 485 16.17 -10.13 2.46
C SER A 485 17.48 -10.43 3.20
N ALA A 486 17.93 -9.43 3.95
CA ALA A 486 19.07 -9.60 4.85
C ALA A 486 18.70 -10.49 6.02
N THR A 487 19.57 -11.41 6.43
CA THR A 487 19.22 -12.30 7.55
C THR A 487 19.31 -11.57 8.90
N ASN A 488 20.15 -10.54 9.10
CA ASN A 488 20.47 -10.03 10.45
C ASN A 488 20.32 -8.51 10.72
N THR A 489 19.87 -7.68 9.78
CA THR A 489 19.86 -6.21 9.98
C THR A 489 18.54 -5.54 9.56
N THR A 490 18.48 -4.92 8.39
CA THR A 490 17.30 -4.19 7.92
C THR A 490 17.27 -4.20 6.40
N ALA A 491 16.10 -4.48 5.82
CA ALA A 491 15.86 -4.36 4.39
C ALA A 491 14.86 -3.22 4.13
N ASN A 492 15.24 -2.26 3.29
CA ASN A 492 14.42 -1.12 2.91
C ASN A 492 14.12 -1.18 1.41
N ILE A 493 12.86 -1.39 1.05
CA ILE A 493 12.36 -1.41 -0.33
C ILE A 493 11.36 -0.26 -0.41
N ASN A 494 11.88 0.97 -0.45
CA ASN A 494 11.08 2.14 -0.13
C ASN A 494 11.02 3.16 -1.28
N SER A 495 9.89 3.84 -1.43
CA SER A 495 9.76 4.98 -2.35
C SER A 495 10.10 4.67 -3.82
N ASN A 496 9.97 3.41 -4.26
CA ASN A 496 10.16 3.06 -5.67
C ASN A 496 8.91 3.42 -6.47
N LYS A 497 9.13 3.93 -7.69
CA LYS A 497 8.08 4.45 -8.58
C LYS A 497 7.96 3.65 -9.86
N PHE A 498 6.73 3.38 -10.25
CA PHE A 498 6.38 2.73 -11.50
C PHE A 498 5.51 3.69 -12.32
N THR A 499 6.15 4.43 -13.20
CA THR A 499 5.57 5.62 -13.84
C THR A 499 5.16 5.30 -15.27
N ASN A 500 3.90 5.59 -15.62
CA ASN A 500 3.42 5.52 -17.01
C ASN A 500 3.75 4.19 -17.71
N LEU A 501 3.46 3.07 -17.05
CA LEU A 501 3.76 1.75 -17.58
C LEU A 501 2.60 1.24 -18.45
N ASN A 502 2.86 1.10 -19.75
CA ASN A 502 1.95 0.52 -20.73
C ASN A 502 2.64 -0.69 -21.38
N VAL A 503 2.31 -1.89 -20.90
CA VAL A 503 3.01 -3.12 -21.32
C VAL A 503 2.11 -4.03 -22.14
N LEU A 504 2.66 -4.55 -23.25
CA LEU A 504 1.94 -5.39 -24.20
C LEU A 504 2.42 -6.85 -24.14
N THR A 505 2.43 -7.43 -22.94
CA THR A 505 2.81 -8.84 -22.71
C THR A 505 1.64 -9.70 -22.19
N SER A 506 1.55 -10.96 -22.61
CA SER A 506 0.68 -11.98 -21.99
C SER A 506 1.30 -12.67 -20.78
N GLY A 507 2.59 -12.44 -20.49
CA GLY A 507 3.28 -12.93 -19.32
C GLY A 507 2.87 -12.20 -18.03
N SER A 508 3.30 -12.73 -16.89
CA SER A 508 3.07 -12.09 -15.58
C SER A 508 3.86 -10.79 -15.44
N VAL A 509 3.30 -9.86 -14.67
CA VAL A 509 3.95 -8.59 -14.30
C VAL A 509 4.01 -8.53 -12.78
N THR A 510 5.21 -8.49 -12.22
CA THR A 510 5.45 -8.44 -10.79
C THR A 510 6.26 -7.20 -10.45
N PHE A 511 5.70 -6.33 -9.62
CA PHE A 511 6.33 -5.08 -9.23
C PHE A 511 7.37 -5.29 -8.14
N LEU A 512 6.95 -5.89 -7.03
CA LEU A 512 7.78 -6.15 -5.87
C LEU A 512 7.68 -7.64 -5.51
N LYS A 513 8.83 -8.32 -5.47
CA LYS A 513 8.88 -9.73 -5.05
C LYS A 513 10.05 -10.00 -4.11
N ARG A 514 9.72 -10.53 -2.95
CA ARG A 514 10.69 -11.16 -2.07
C ARG A 514 10.92 -12.61 -2.47
N ASN A 515 12.18 -13.00 -2.62
CA ASN A 515 12.57 -14.39 -2.87
C ASN A 515 12.58 -15.18 -1.56
N ALA A 516 12.39 -16.50 -1.66
CA ALA A 516 12.32 -17.40 -0.51
C ALA A 516 13.68 -17.45 0.21
N ASN A 517 13.77 -16.74 1.35
CA ASN A 517 14.81 -16.87 2.37
C ASN A 517 14.31 -16.29 3.70
N ALA A 518 14.73 -16.91 4.79
CA ALA A 518 14.33 -16.52 6.14
C ALA A 518 15.18 -15.35 6.65
N MET A 519 14.53 -14.30 7.18
CA MET A 519 15.18 -13.40 8.12
C MET A 519 15.45 -14.14 9.44
N THR A 520 16.39 -13.69 10.26
CA THR A 520 16.48 -14.14 11.65
C THR A 520 15.40 -13.50 12.51
N SER A 521 15.26 -13.95 13.76
CA SER A 521 14.28 -13.42 14.72
C SER A 521 14.50 -11.96 15.11
N THR A 522 15.55 -11.29 14.64
CA THR A 522 15.79 -9.84 14.82
C THR A 522 15.72 -9.06 13.52
N GLY A 523 15.47 -9.72 12.38
CA GLY A 523 15.40 -9.08 11.09
C GLY A 523 14.18 -8.18 10.95
N ASN A 524 14.37 -7.03 10.32
CA ASN A 524 13.33 -6.05 10.05
C ASN A 524 13.28 -5.72 8.55
N GLU A 525 12.10 -5.75 7.95
CA GLU A 525 11.88 -5.38 6.55
C GLU A 525 10.84 -4.26 6.45
N HIS A 526 11.18 -3.26 5.65
CA HIS A 526 10.35 -2.12 5.29
C HIS A 526 10.08 -2.17 3.79
N CYS A 527 8.81 -2.21 3.42
CA CYS A 527 8.35 -2.10 2.04
C CYS A 527 7.36 -0.95 2.00
N ASP A 528 7.88 0.28 2.04
CA ASP A 528 7.10 1.48 2.36
C ASP A 528 7.07 2.49 1.20
N SER A 529 5.93 3.17 1.03
CA SER A 529 5.79 4.31 0.09
C SER A 529 6.09 3.99 -1.38
N ASN A 530 5.99 2.73 -1.81
CA ASN A 530 6.12 2.38 -3.22
C ASN A 530 4.83 2.71 -3.97
N SER A 531 4.93 3.14 -5.23
CA SER A 531 3.75 3.62 -5.95
C SER A 531 3.76 3.38 -7.45
N ILE A 532 2.59 3.07 -8.00
CA ILE A 532 2.28 3.35 -9.40
C ILE A 532 1.98 4.85 -9.53
N VAL A 533 2.68 5.52 -10.44
CA VAL A 533 2.49 6.94 -10.73
C VAL A 533 1.80 7.05 -12.10
N THR A 534 0.81 7.95 -12.19
CA THR A 534 -0.13 8.15 -13.31
C THR A 534 -1.06 6.95 -13.58
N GLY A 535 -0.53 5.76 -13.85
CA GLY A 535 -1.30 4.54 -14.04
C GLY A 535 -0.52 3.40 -14.67
N PHE A 536 -1.11 2.21 -14.66
CA PHE A 536 -0.56 1.00 -15.28
C PHE A 536 -1.60 0.34 -16.20
N PHE A 537 -1.21 0.09 -17.43
CA PHE A 537 -2.02 -0.63 -18.41
C PHE A 537 -1.30 -1.88 -18.90
N LYS A 538 -2.00 -3.02 -18.86
CA LYS A 538 -1.55 -4.29 -19.46
C LYS A 538 -2.46 -4.67 -20.61
N GLY A 539 -1.97 -4.44 -21.84
CA GLY A 539 -2.79 -4.54 -23.05
C GLY A 539 -3.18 -5.95 -23.48
N ARG A 540 -2.46 -7.00 -23.04
CA ARG A 540 -2.78 -8.40 -23.37
C ARG A 540 -3.28 -9.19 -22.16
N SER A 541 -4.22 -10.09 -22.42
CA SER A 541 -4.73 -11.06 -21.45
C SER A 541 -3.69 -12.13 -21.10
N GLY A 542 -3.74 -12.62 -19.85
CA GLY A 542 -2.94 -13.75 -19.36
C GLY A 542 -1.92 -13.36 -18.29
N GLY A 543 -1.39 -14.38 -17.60
CA GLY A 543 -0.47 -14.21 -16.48
C GLY A 543 -1.15 -13.64 -15.23
N ILE A 544 -0.32 -13.25 -14.27
CA ILE A 544 -0.73 -12.62 -13.01
C ILE A 544 -0.09 -11.23 -12.93
N VAL A 545 -0.86 -10.23 -12.54
CA VAL A 545 -0.33 -8.94 -12.10
C VAL A 545 -0.20 -8.96 -10.59
N THR A 546 1.01 -8.76 -10.09
CA THR A 546 1.34 -8.84 -8.66
C THR A 546 2.00 -7.55 -8.20
N PHE A 547 1.39 -6.78 -7.31
CA PHE A 547 2.04 -5.56 -6.80
C PHE A 547 3.10 -5.91 -5.77
N PHE A 548 2.76 -6.75 -4.80
CA PHE A 548 3.71 -7.28 -3.83
C PHE A 548 3.47 -8.76 -3.57
N LYS A 549 4.57 -9.51 -3.51
CA LYS A 549 4.56 -10.90 -3.08
C LYS A 549 5.76 -11.23 -2.22
N ALA A 550 5.45 -11.71 -1.02
CA ALA A 550 6.37 -12.39 -0.14
C ALA A 550 5.72 -13.72 0.26
N GLY A 551 6.33 -14.85 -0.09
CA GLY A 551 5.79 -16.17 0.22
C GLY A 551 6.83 -17.28 0.02
N ALA A 552 6.64 -18.38 0.75
CA ALA A 552 7.52 -19.56 0.81
C ALA A 552 8.86 -19.40 1.56
N GLY A 553 9.07 -18.32 2.32
CA GLY A 553 10.22 -18.17 3.22
C GLY A 553 9.95 -18.55 4.68
N GLY A 554 11.03 -18.86 5.39
CA GLY A 554 11.01 -19.39 6.76
C GLY A 554 11.28 -18.35 7.85
N CYS A 555 10.74 -17.13 7.71
CA CYS A 555 10.96 -16.07 8.72
C CYS A 555 10.34 -16.49 10.08
N PRO A 556 11.12 -16.52 11.18
CA PRO A 556 10.62 -16.99 12.47
C PRO A 556 9.97 -15.87 13.30
N ASN A 557 9.36 -16.24 14.41
CA ASN A 557 8.92 -15.30 15.45
C ASN A 557 10.05 -14.35 15.89
N GLY A 558 9.70 -13.10 16.21
CA GLY A 558 10.62 -12.00 16.53
C GLY A 558 10.98 -11.11 15.33
N SER A 559 10.97 -11.66 14.11
CA SER A 559 11.19 -10.87 12.90
C SER A 559 9.99 -9.97 12.59
N GLN A 560 10.23 -8.84 11.92
CA GLN A 560 9.23 -7.81 11.66
C GLN A 560 9.17 -7.45 10.17
N MET A 561 7.96 -7.25 9.67
CA MET A 561 7.67 -6.78 8.31
C MET A 561 6.70 -5.61 8.39
N THR A 562 7.13 -4.47 7.85
CA THR A 562 6.38 -3.22 7.81
C THR A 562 6.12 -2.84 6.36
N GLU A 563 4.86 -2.66 6.01
CA GLU A 563 4.38 -2.50 4.63
C GLU A 563 3.39 -1.34 4.60
N ASN A 564 3.91 -0.11 4.60
CA ASN A 564 3.13 1.09 4.84
C ASN A 564 3.09 2.08 3.67
N PHE A 565 1.99 2.81 3.54
CA PHE A 565 1.86 3.94 2.61
C PHE A 565 2.09 3.59 1.12
N ASN A 566 1.94 2.33 0.72
CA ASN A 566 2.06 1.94 -0.68
C ASN A 566 0.79 2.31 -1.46
N ASN A 567 0.93 2.78 -2.70
CA ASN A 567 -0.19 3.17 -3.55
C ASN A 567 -0.09 2.53 -4.95
N PHE A 568 -0.88 1.48 -5.17
CA PHE A 568 -0.96 0.78 -6.44
C PHE A 568 -2.37 0.96 -7.03
N SER A 569 -2.61 2.16 -7.52
CA SER A 569 -3.90 2.59 -8.07
C SER A 569 -3.84 2.88 -9.56
N ASN A 570 -5.00 3.08 -10.19
CA ASN A 570 -5.16 3.41 -11.61
C ASN A 570 -4.62 2.31 -12.53
N VAL A 571 -5.17 1.11 -12.37
CA VAL A 571 -4.72 -0.11 -13.05
C VAL A 571 -5.81 -0.63 -13.98
N THR A 572 -5.50 -0.81 -15.25
CA THR A 572 -6.41 -1.38 -16.25
C THR A 572 -5.79 -2.59 -16.93
N LEU A 573 -6.45 -3.74 -16.81
CA LEU A 573 -5.96 -5.02 -17.34
C LEU A 573 -6.93 -5.61 -18.36
N SER A 574 -6.41 -6.10 -19.48
CA SER A 574 -7.20 -6.79 -20.52
C SER A 574 -7.49 -8.26 -20.18
N GLY A 575 -8.67 -8.75 -20.58
CA GLY A 575 -9.05 -10.17 -20.55
C GLY A 575 -8.89 -10.85 -19.18
N THR A 576 -8.66 -12.17 -19.17
CA THR A 576 -8.60 -13.07 -18.00
C THR A 576 -7.29 -12.95 -17.19
N THR A 577 -6.88 -11.74 -16.83
CA THR A 577 -5.64 -11.51 -16.06
C THR A 577 -5.92 -11.55 -14.56
N THR A 578 -5.26 -12.45 -13.82
CA THR A 578 -5.38 -12.54 -12.34
C THR A 578 -4.68 -11.37 -11.67
N VAL A 579 -5.21 -10.89 -10.56
CA VAL A 579 -4.59 -9.81 -9.77
C VAL A 579 -4.36 -10.23 -8.33
N ASP A 580 -3.10 -10.12 -7.93
CA ASP A 580 -2.63 -10.25 -6.57
C ASP A 580 -2.10 -8.86 -6.13
N CYS A 581 -2.89 -8.09 -5.37
CA CYS A 581 -2.41 -6.77 -4.96
C CYS A 581 -1.27 -6.93 -3.95
N TRP A 582 -1.57 -7.39 -2.74
CA TRP A 582 -0.59 -7.41 -1.65
C TRP A 582 -0.62 -8.73 -0.90
N ILE A 583 0.33 -9.62 -1.20
CA ILE A 583 0.34 -10.99 -0.69
C ILE A 583 1.57 -11.19 0.21
N ASN A 584 1.35 -11.31 1.52
CA ASN A 584 2.39 -11.66 2.48
C ASN A 584 2.05 -12.97 3.21
N THR A 585 2.49 -14.10 2.66
CA THR A 585 2.32 -15.45 3.24
C THR A 585 3.57 -15.99 3.91
N GLU A 586 4.49 -15.11 4.30
CA GLU A 586 5.77 -15.49 4.91
C GLU A 586 5.67 -15.92 6.36
N GLY A 587 6.51 -16.89 6.73
CA GLY A 587 6.61 -17.43 8.07
C GLY A 587 6.91 -18.93 8.06
N VAL A 588 7.56 -19.43 9.11
CA VAL A 588 7.82 -20.88 9.30
C VAL A 588 6.52 -21.68 9.40
N GLY A 589 5.43 -21.07 9.88
CA GLY A 589 4.09 -21.64 9.91
C GLY A 589 3.19 -20.93 10.92
N SER A 590 2.10 -21.59 11.32
CA SER A 590 1.14 -21.02 12.30
C SER A 590 1.68 -20.91 13.73
N SER A 591 2.79 -21.59 14.05
CA SER A 591 3.44 -21.56 15.36
C SER A 591 4.71 -20.70 15.41
N SER A 592 5.15 -20.14 14.28
CA SER A 592 6.32 -19.26 14.23
C SER A 592 6.32 -18.47 12.93
N GLY A 593 6.24 -17.15 13.05
CA GLY A 593 6.14 -16.26 11.90
C GLY A 593 6.47 -14.82 12.26
N PRO A 594 6.79 -13.98 11.27
CA PRO A 594 7.08 -12.56 11.48
C PRO A 594 5.83 -11.81 11.95
N SER A 595 6.00 -10.77 12.77
CA SER A 595 4.95 -9.78 12.98
C SER A 595 4.81 -8.93 11.72
N LYS A 596 3.57 -8.75 11.23
CA LYS A 596 3.30 -8.03 9.97
C LYS A 596 2.47 -6.79 10.25
N THR A 597 2.90 -5.66 9.74
CA THR A 597 2.21 -4.37 9.88
C THR A 597 1.92 -3.85 8.48
N ILE A 598 0.68 -4.00 8.01
CA ILE A 598 0.24 -3.62 6.67
C ILE A 598 -0.71 -2.43 6.81
N ASN A 599 -0.19 -1.21 6.79
CA ASN A 599 -0.98 -0.03 7.13
C ASN A 599 -0.96 1.11 6.11
N ASN A 600 -2.06 1.85 6.01
CA ASN A 600 -2.15 3.05 5.15
C ASN A 600 -1.89 2.78 3.65
N ASN A 601 -2.10 1.55 3.17
CA ASN A 601 -1.94 1.23 1.75
C ASN A 601 -3.22 1.54 0.96
N THR A 602 -3.07 1.94 -0.29
CA THR A 602 -4.18 2.26 -1.20
C THR A 602 -4.13 1.41 -2.47
N PHE A 603 -5.21 0.67 -2.72
CA PHE A 603 -5.46 -0.08 -3.94
C PHE A 603 -6.78 0.40 -4.53
N SER A 604 -6.71 1.34 -5.48
CA SER A 604 -7.92 1.98 -6.00
C SER A 604 -7.97 2.10 -7.52
N ASN A 605 -9.17 2.19 -8.07
CA ASN A 605 -9.42 2.35 -9.51
C ASN A 605 -8.75 1.21 -10.32
N ILE A 606 -9.10 -0.03 -9.99
CA ILE A 606 -8.54 -1.23 -10.63
C ILE A 606 -9.63 -1.93 -11.43
N THR A 607 -9.43 -2.05 -12.74
CA THR A 607 -10.34 -2.74 -13.66
C THR A 607 -9.66 -3.94 -14.29
N THR A 608 -10.31 -5.09 -14.24
CA THR A 608 -9.76 -6.39 -14.64
C THR A 608 -10.82 -7.28 -15.28
N GLY A 609 -10.43 -8.25 -16.09
CA GLY A 609 -11.35 -9.23 -16.67
C GLY A 609 -11.15 -10.64 -16.12
N GLY A 610 -12.25 -11.36 -15.94
CA GLY A 610 -12.42 -12.81 -16.02
C GLY A 610 -11.75 -13.72 -15.00
N SER A 611 -10.69 -13.28 -14.31
CA SER A 611 -9.93 -14.06 -13.32
C SER A 611 -10.07 -13.49 -11.90
N ALA A 612 -9.65 -14.23 -10.88
CA ALA A 612 -9.78 -13.81 -9.48
C ALA A 612 -9.01 -12.52 -9.16
N PHE A 613 -9.55 -11.73 -8.23
CA PHE A 613 -8.90 -10.57 -7.63
C PHE A 613 -8.67 -10.81 -6.13
N MET A 614 -7.43 -10.62 -5.68
CA MET A 614 -7.04 -10.61 -4.28
C MET A 614 -6.47 -9.23 -3.93
N GLY A 615 -7.07 -8.56 -2.94
CA GLY A 615 -6.54 -7.32 -2.38
C GLY A 615 -5.36 -7.61 -1.44
N ILE A 616 -5.59 -7.53 -0.13
CA ILE A 616 -4.56 -7.84 0.88
C ILE A 616 -4.74 -9.28 1.37
N SER A 617 -3.67 -10.07 1.40
CA SER A 617 -3.70 -11.43 1.95
C SER A 617 -2.49 -11.68 2.84
N THR A 618 -2.75 -12.17 4.06
CA THR A 618 -1.69 -12.59 4.99
C THR A 618 -1.74 -14.09 5.27
N GLY A 619 -0.61 -14.69 5.64
CA GLY A 619 -0.54 -16.08 6.11
C GLY A 619 0.72 -16.29 6.95
N SER A 620 0.74 -17.28 7.84
CA SER A 620 1.90 -17.61 8.69
C SER A 620 2.45 -16.44 9.50
N SER A 621 1.58 -15.47 9.85
CA SER A 621 1.98 -14.29 10.61
C SER A 621 2.10 -14.62 12.10
N GLY A 622 3.05 -13.98 12.78
CA GLY A 622 3.27 -14.05 14.23
C GLY A 622 2.32 -13.13 15.01
N ALA A 623 2.52 -13.10 16.34
CA ALA A 623 1.73 -12.27 17.23
C ALA A 623 1.83 -10.77 16.89
N ASN A 624 0.76 -10.04 17.22
CA ASN A 624 0.61 -8.59 17.02
C ASN A 624 0.64 -8.15 15.55
N SER A 625 0.30 -9.06 14.62
CA SER A 625 0.15 -8.69 13.22
C SER A 625 -1.10 -7.85 13.00
N SER A 626 -1.00 -6.81 12.18
CA SER A 626 -2.04 -5.82 11.92
C SER A 626 -2.22 -5.53 10.43
N ILE A 627 -3.48 -5.38 10.02
CA ILE A 627 -3.91 -4.87 8.71
C ILE A 627 -4.81 -3.67 9.02
N SER A 628 -4.31 -2.45 8.93
CA SER A 628 -5.10 -1.29 9.35
C SER A 628 -5.00 -0.05 8.49
N ASN A 629 -6.04 0.78 8.48
CA ASN A 629 -6.06 2.04 7.73
C ASN A 629 -5.84 1.86 6.21
N ASN A 630 -6.07 0.68 5.66
CA ASN A 630 -5.93 0.45 4.22
C ASN A 630 -7.20 0.83 3.48
N THR A 631 -7.06 1.32 2.24
CA THR A 631 -8.17 1.63 1.34
C THR A 631 -8.13 0.70 0.14
N ILE A 632 -9.19 -0.08 -0.06
CA ILE A 632 -9.43 -0.90 -1.25
C ILE A 632 -10.73 -0.42 -1.88
N SER A 633 -10.65 0.31 -3.00
CA SER A 633 -11.82 0.96 -3.54
C SER A 633 -11.91 1.00 -5.06
N ASN A 634 -13.14 1.12 -5.59
CA ASN A 634 -13.39 1.23 -7.04
C ASN A 634 -12.75 0.06 -7.81
N ILE A 635 -13.06 -1.16 -7.38
CA ILE A 635 -12.54 -2.39 -7.97
C ILE A 635 -13.62 -3.00 -8.86
N THR A 636 -13.34 -3.13 -10.15
CA THR A 636 -14.22 -3.82 -11.10
C THR A 636 -13.54 -5.09 -11.60
N ASN A 637 -14.14 -6.25 -11.33
CA ASN A 637 -13.63 -7.55 -11.75
C ASN A 637 -14.80 -8.44 -12.19
N THR A 638 -14.72 -9.11 -13.34
CA THR A 638 -15.84 -9.97 -13.81
C THR A 638 -15.82 -11.39 -13.22
N ASN A 639 -15.04 -11.64 -12.16
CA ASN A 639 -14.97 -12.88 -11.39
C ASN A 639 -15.08 -12.54 -9.87
N GLY A 640 -14.55 -13.37 -8.98
CA GLY A 640 -14.57 -13.17 -7.54
C GLY A 640 -13.56 -12.13 -7.05
N ILE A 641 -14.02 -11.27 -6.14
CA ILE A 641 -13.20 -10.31 -5.40
C ILE A 641 -13.08 -10.77 -3.95
N ILE A 642 -11.84 -10.84 -3.47
CA ILE A 642 -11.53 -10.86 -2.05
C ILE A 642 -10.78 -9.58 -1.71
N GLY A 643 -11.37 -8.73 -0.87
CA GLY A 643 -10.76 -7.46 -0.47
C GLY A 643 -9.59 -7.68 0.50
N ILE A 644 -9.89 -8.20 1.69
CA ILE A 644 -8.90 -8.59 2.69
C ILE A 644 -9.08 -10.06 3.06
N ASN A 645 -7.99 -10.83 3.07
CA ASN A 645 -7.94 -12.22 3.48
C ASN A 645 -6.95 -12.42 4.63
N ILE A 646 -7.47 -12.70 5.83
CA ILE A 646 -6.67 -13.13 6.98
C ILE A 646 -6.46 -14.64 6.84
N GLY A 647 -5.34 -15.09 6.30
CA GLY A 647 -5.14 -16.50 5.94
C GLY A 647 -5.21 -17.49 7.12
N SER A 648 -5.58 -18.73 6.79
CA SER A 648 -5.81 -19.82 7.75
C SER A 648 -4.55 -20.34 8.46
N SER A 649 -3.36 -19.96 7.99
CA SER A 649 -2.08 -20.34 8.61
C SER A 649 -1.51 -19.30 9.57
N ASN A 650 -2.18 -18.16 9.79
CA ASN A 650 -1.75 -17.17 10.79
C ASN A 650 -1.84 -17.75 12.21
N GLY A 651 -0.99 -17.34 13.16
CA GLY A 651 -1.15 -17.82 14.53
C GLY A 651 -0.44 -17.01 15.62
N GLN A 652 -0.59 -17.49 16.86
CA GLN A 652 -0.13 -16.90 18.13
C GLN A 652 -0.67 -15.49 18.44
N GLY A 653 -0.95 -15.23 19.73
CA GLY A 653 -1.24 -13.89 20.25
C GLY A 653 -2.44 -13.19 19.60
N THR A 654 -2.35 -11.86 19.53
CA THR A 654 -3.38 -10.95 19.02
C THR A 654 -3.15 -10.61 17.55
N HIS A 655 -4.20 -10.63 16.74
CA HIS A 655 -4.19 -10.16 15.35
C HIS A 655 -5.30 -9.12 15.16
N THR A 656 -5.02 -8.06 14.39
CA THR A 656 -5.94 -6.93 14.24
C THR A 656 -6.18 -6.60 12.76
N CYS A 657 -7.44 -6.46 12.37
CA CYS A 657 -7.87 -5.95 11.07
C CYS A 657 -8.83 -4.78 11.32
N ALA A 658 -8.31 -3.55 11.29
CA ALA A 658 -9.08 -2.41 11.79
C ALA A 658 -8.94 -1.14 10.96
N PHE A 659 -9.94 -0.25 11.00
CA PHE A 659 -9.91 1.04 10.30
C PHE A 659 -9.73 0.93 8.77
N ASN A 660 -9.99 -0.24 8.17
CA ASN A 660 -9.89 -0.38 6.72
C ASN A 660 -11.16 0.11 6.02
N THR A 661 -11.00 0.70 4.84
CA THR A 661 -12.12 1.10 3.97
C THR A 661 -12.16 0.21 2.74
N LEU A 662 -13.27 -0.51 2.56
CA LEU A 662 -13.52 -1.40 1.44
C LEU A 662 -14.82 -1.00 0.74
N SER A 663 -14.71 -0.30 -0.39
CA SER A 663 -15.87 0.37 -0.99
C SER A 663 -15.87 0.30 -2.52
N ASN A 664 -17.05 0.39 -3.13
CA ASN A 664 -17.24 0.29 -4.58
C ASN A 664 -16.57 -0.97 -5.18
N LEU A 665 -16.78 -2.12 -4.55
CA LEU A 665 -16.29 -3.42 -5.04
C LEU A 665 -17.37 -4.05 -5.93
N SER A 666 -17.09 -4.31 -7.21
CA SER A 666 -18.05 -4.90 -8.14
C SER A 666 -17.48 -6.14 -8.83
N GLY A 667 -18.07 -7.31 -8.56
CA GLY A 667 -17.73 -8.51 -9.31
C GLY A 667 -18.80 -9.59 -9.36
N ASN A 668 -18.42 -10.82 -9.72
CA ASN A 668 -19.35 -11.95 -9.75
C ASN A 668 -19.64 -12.46 -8.34
N SER A 669 -18.63 -12.58 -7.50
CA SER A 669 -18.76 -12.79 -6.06
C SER A 669 -17.88 -11.78 -5.33
N VAL A 670 -18.28 -11.37 -4.13
CA VAL A 670 -17.50 -10.40 -3.35
C VAL A 670 -17.45 -10.84 -1.90
N SER A 671 -16.25 -10.94 -1.38
CA SER A 671 -15.96 -11.11 0.04
C SER A 671 -15.09 -9.95 0.44
N ALA A 672 -15.69 -8.91 1.02
CA ALA A 672 -14.94 -7.69 1.31
C ALA A 672 -13.83 -8.00 2.33
N LEU A 673 -14.18 -8.58 3.47
CA LEU A 673 -13.24 -9.09 4.45
C LEU A 673 -13.53 -10.56 4.74
N GLN A 674 -12.51 -11.40 4.73
CA GLN A 674 -12.63 -12.80 5.13
C GLN A 674 -11.42 -13.35 5.88
N GLY A 675 -11.63 -14.53 6.45
CA GLY A 675 -10.55 -15.42 6.88
C GLY A 675 -10.59 -15.73 8.37
N GLY A 676 -9.42 -15.77 8.98
CA GLY A 676 -9.17 -16.19 10.36
C GLY A 676 -8.31 -17.45 10.41
N SER A 677 -7.81 -17.80 11.60
CA SER A 677 -7.13 -19.07 11.84
C SER A 677 -7.42 -19.62 13.23
N SER A 678 -7.52 -20.95 13.36
CA SER A 678 -7.67 -21.66 14.64
C SER A 678 -6.48 -21.47 15.58
N PHE A 679 -5.35 -21.00 15.06
CA PHE A 679 -4.12 -20.73 15.83
C PHE A 679 -4.03 -19.29 16.35
N ILE A 680 -4.90 -18.37 15.92
CA ILE A 680 -4.99 -17.02 16.47
C ILE A 680 -5.72 -17.09 17.81
N ASN A 681 -5.13 -16.52 18.87
CA ASN A 681 -5.76 -16.51 20.20
C ASN A 681 -6.86 -15.46 20.28
N SER A 682 -6.56 -14.23 19.83
CA SER A 682 -7.51 -13.12 19.83
C SER A 682 -7.45 -12.37 18.50
N MET A 683 -8.56 -12.35 17.78
CA MET A 683 -8.70 -11.62 16.52
C MET A 683 -9.61 -10.42 16.73
N TYR A 684 -9.18 -9.25 16.28
CA TYR A 684 -9.93 -8.01 16.35
C TYR A 684 -10.27 -7.57 14.93
N ILE A 685 -11.55 -7.48 14.60
CA ILE A 685 -12.07 -6.93 13.35
C ILE A 685 -12.95 -5.75 13.73
N ASN A 686 -12.39 -4.53 13.66
CA ASN A 686 -13.08 -3.37 14.19
C ASN A 686 -12.89 -2.07 13.43
N ASN A 687 -13.84 -1.14 13.54
CA ASN A 687 -13.77 0.16 12.88
C ASN A 687 -13.58 0.08 11.36
N ASN A 688 -13.94 -1.04 10.71
CA ASN A 688 -13.87 -1.14 9.26
C ASN A 688 -15.12 -0.53 8.63
N ILE A 689 -14.94 0.17 7.51
CA ILE A 689 -16.01 0.72 6.67
C ILE A 689 -16.11 -0.15 5.43
N ILE A 690 -17.22 -0.87 5.28
CA ILE A 690 -17.46 -1.83 4.19
C ILE A 690 -18.73 -1.44 3.46
N GLY A 691 -18.61 -1.14 2.17
CA GLY A 691 -19.73 -0.72 1.34
C GLY A 691 -19.47 0.60 0.62
N PRO A 692 -20.17 0.85 -0.50
CA PRO A 692 -21.08 -0.08 -1.19
C PRO A 692 -20.32 -1.23 -1.89
N ALA A 693 -20.98 -2.36 -2.15
CA ALA A 693 -20.41 -3.46 -2.93
C ALA A 693 -21.49 -4.20 -3.73
N THR A 694 -21.12 -4.79 -4.87
CA THR A 694 -22.04 -5.46 -5.79
C THR A 694 -21.52 -6.80 -6.28
N ALA A 695 -22.37 -7.83 -6.18
CA ALA A 695 -22.15 -9.16 -6.75
C ALA A 695 -23.16 -9.45 -7.87
N ASN A 696 -22.73 -10.05 -8.98
CA ASN A 696 -23.56 -10.24 -10.17
C ASN A 696 -23.61 -11.70 -10.68
N GLY A 697 -22.74 -12.58 -10.18
CA GLY A 697 -22.55 -13.93 -10.71
C GLY A 697 -23.65 -14.93 -10.29
N THR A 698 -23.87 -15.96 -11.10
CA THR A 698 -24.80 -17.06 -10.78
C THR A 698 -24.38 -17.79 -9.51
N GLY A 699 -25.29 -17.95 -8.55
CA GLY A 699 -25.01 -18.59 -7.26
C GLY A 699 -24.06 -17.80 -6.35
N SER A 700 -23.81 -16.54 -6.68
CA SER A 700 -22.82 -15.73 -5.97
C SER A 700 -23.19 -15.43 -4.53
N GLN A 701 -22.16 -15.31 -3.71
CA GLN A 701 -22.26 -14.84 -2.34
C GLN A 701 -21.61 -13.46 -2.25
N LEU A 702 -22.25 -12.57 -1.50
CA LEU A 702 -21.72 -11.27 -1.13
C LEU A 702 -21.62 -11.21 0.39
N TYR A 703 -20.39 -11.12 0.91
CA TYR A 703 -20.13 -10.96 2.34
C TYR A 703 -19.49 -9.60 2.62
N GLY A 704 -20.00 -8.91 3.63
CA GLY A 704 -19.27 -7.81 4.27
C GLY A 704 -18.07 -8.37 5.04
N ILE A 705 -18.36 -9.16 6.09
CA ILE A 705 -17.36 -9.90 6.88
C ILE A 705 -17.70 -11.38 6.84
N ASN A 706 -16.75 -12.22 6.40
CA ASN A 706 -16.84 -13.68 6.40
C ASN A 706 -15.72 -14.31 7.25
N LEU A 707 -16.01 -14.54 8.53
CA LEU A 707 -15.05 -15.15 9.45
C LEU A 707 -15.27 -16.66 9.55
N VAL A 708 -14.19 -17.42 9.30
CA VAL A 708 -14.22 -18.89 9.18
C VAL A 708 -13.50 -19.58 10.34
N PHE A 709 -12.53 -18.93 10.99
CA PHE A 709 -11.74 -19.53 12.07
C PHE A 709 -11.33 -18.51 13.14
N GLY A 710 -10.98 -18.97 14.34
CA GLY A 710 -10.44 -18.15 15.44
C GLY A 710 -10.90 -18.64 16.81
N LYS A 711 -10.06 -18.47 17.85
CA LYS A 711 -10.44 -18.85 19.23
C LYS A 711 -11.31 -17.79 19.88
N THR A 712 -10.81 -16.56 20.01
CA THR A 712 -11.61 -15.40 20.44
C THR A 712 -11.71 -14.41 19.30
N ASN A 713 -12.91 -14.18 18.80
CA ASN A 713 -13.19 -13.30 17.68
C ASN A 713 -13.93 -12.06 18.20
N ASN A 714 -13.31 -10.89 18.11
CA ASN A 714 -13.90 -9.61 18.50
C ASN A 714 -14.25 -8.82 17.24
N ILE A 715 -15.54 -8.75 16.91
CA ILE A 715 -16.07 -8.09 15.72
C ILE A 715 -16.94 -6.92 16.18
N PHE A 716 -16.41 -5.70 16.14
CA PHE A 716 -17.11 -4.54 16.70
C PHE A 716 -16.83 -3.22 16.02
N MET A 717 -17.72 -2.24 16.16
CA MET A 717 -17.58 -0.92 15.54
C MET A 717 -17.40 -0.99 14.02
N ASN A 718 -17.85 -2.05 13.35
CA ASN A 718 -17.80 -2.11 11.88
C ASN A 718 -19.06 -1.47 11.30
N LYS A 719 -18.87 -0.67 10.25
CA LYS A 719 -19.95 -0.04 9.49
C LYS A 719 -20.08 -0.73 8.13
N ILE A 720 -21.16 -1.49 7.96
CA ILE A 720 -21.42 -2.31 6.78
C ILE A 720 -22.70 -1.84 6.10
N TYR A 721 -22.61 -1.40 4.86
CA TYR A 721 -23.74 -0.81 4.16
C TYR A 721 -23.76 -1.06 2.66
N ASP A 722 -24.93 -0.86 2.04
CA ASP A 722 -25.14 -0.82 0.59
C ASP A 722 -24.54 -2.03 -0.16
N LEU A 723 -24.71 -3.23 0.41
CA LEU A 723 -24.30 -4.48 -0.22
C LEU A 723 -25.43 -5.02 -1.09
N VAL A 724 -25.18 -5.24 -2.38
CA VAL A 724 -26.20 -5.65 -3.35
C VAL A 724 -25.79 -6.89 -4.13
N ASN A 725 -26.63 -7.93 -4.12
CA ASN A 725 -26.47 -9.06 -5.02
C ASN A 725 -27.55 -9.06 -6.10
N ASN A 726 -27.14 -8.87 -7.35
CA ASN A 726 -28.03 -8.74 -8.50
C ASN A 726 -28.35 -10.07 -9.20
N ASN A 727 -28.10 -11.22 -8.55
CA ASN A 727 -28.35 -12.53 -9.15
C ASN A 727 -29.55 -13.27 -8.55
N ILE A 728 -30.26 -14.03 -9.39
CA ILE A 728 -31.45 -14.80 -9.02
C ILE A 728 -31.16 -15.87 -7.97
N SER A 729 -30.00 -16.52 -8.01
CA SER A 729 -29.60 -17.50 -6.99
C SER A 729 -28.66 -16.93 -5.93
N GLY A 730 -28.33 -15.63 -6.01
CA GLY A 730 -27.36 -14.97 -5.15
C GLY A 730 -27.82 -14.74 -3.71
N SER A 731 -26.90 -14.36 -2.83
CA SER A 731 -27.21 -13.98 -1.45
C SER A 731 -26.32 -12.85 -0.96
N VAL A 732 -26.80 -12.10 0.04
CA VAL A 732 -26.08 -11.03 0.74
C VAL A 732 -26.03 -11.34 2.22
N THR A 733 -24.88 -11.17 2.84
CA THR A 733 -24.73 -11.26 4.29
C THR A 733 -23.81 -10.17 4.82
N GLY A 734 -24.27 -9.43 5.84
CA GLY A 734 -23.47 -8.37 6.47
C GLY A 734 -22.27 -8.96 7.20
N ILE A 735 -22.54 -9.67 8.29
CA ILE A 735 -21.53 -10.43 9.06
C ILE A 735 -21.93 -11.90 9.05
N THR A 736 -20.99 -12.77 8.69
CA THR A 736 -21.13 -14.20 8.92
C THR A 736 -19.99 -14.72 9.77
N VAL A 737 -20.39 -15.52 10.77
CA VAL A 737 -19.52 -16.43 11.50
C VAL A 737 -20.09 -17.80 11.21
N ALA A 738 -19.62 -18.42 10.12
CA ALA A 738 -20.14 -19.69 9.63
C ALA A 738 -18.97 -20.63 9.32
N ASN A 739 -18.72 -21.50 10.28
CA ASN A 739 -17.67 -22.49 10.26
C ASN A 739 -18.11 -23.68 9.41
N SER A 740 -17.42 -23.89 8.30
CA SER A 740 -17.41 -25.18 7.61
C SER A 740 -16.75 -26.22 8.52
N LEU A 741 -17.58 -27.01 9.23
CA LEU A 741 -17.33 -28.38 9.73
C LEU A 741 -16.06 -28.71 10.54
N SER A 742 -15.15 -27.77 10.83
CA SER A 742 -13.92 -28.04 11.61
C SER A 742 -13.31 -26.77 12.19
N VAL A 743 -13.74 -26.36 13.40
CA VAL A 743 -12.96 -25.41 14.21
C VAL A 743 -13.03 -25.72 15.70
N THR A 744 -11.91 -25.46 16.35
CA THR A 744 -11.53 -25.58 17.77
C THR A 744 -12.69 -25.53 18.77
N PRO A 745 -12.88 -26.57 19.60
CA PRO A 745 -13.74 -26.50 20.78
C PRO A 745 -13.44 -25.25 21.61
N GLY A 746 -14.48 -24.56 22.09
CA GLY A 746 -14.37 -23.39 22.96
C GLY A 746 -14.18 -22.03 22.29
N ALA A 747 -14.54 -21.86 21.01
CA ALA A 747 -14.46 -20.56 20.35
C ALA A 747 -15.46 -19.53 20.92
N VAL A 748 -15.02 -18.30 21.18
CA VAL A 748 -15.84 -17.17 21.67
C VAL A 748 -15.95 -16.10 20.59
N ASN A 749 -17.16 -15.73 20.22
CA ASN A 749 -17.45 -14.70 19.21
C ASN A 749 -18.14 -13.51 19.88
N ASN A 750 -17.40 -12.43 20.09
CA ASN A 750 -17.89 -11.16 20.60
C ASN A 750 -18.28 -10.28 19.40
N ILE A 751 -19.58 -10.13 19.15
CA ILE A 751 -20.12 -9.33 18.04
C ILE A 751 -20.91 -8.19 18.64
N TYR A 752 -20.39 -6.97 18.60
CA TYR A 752 -21.04 -5.84 19.28
C TYR A 752 -20.80 -4.49 18.64
N ASN A 753 -21.67 -3.51 18.90
CA ASN A 753 -21.57 -2.16 18.33
C ASN A 753 -21.33 -2.17 16.82
N ASN A 754 -21.95 -3.06 16.03
CA ASN A 754 -21.83 -3.01 14.58
C ASN A 754 -23.07 -2.32 13.98
N LEU A 755 -22.84 -1.48 12.97
CA LEU A 755 -23.90 -0.86 12.17
C LEU A 755 -23.98 -1.60 10.83
N ILE A 756 -25.09 -2.30 10.60
CA ILE A 756 -25.30 -3.12 9.40
C ILE A 756 -26.61 -2.72 8.75
N GLY A 757 -26.58 -2.23 7.52
CA GLY A 757 -27.85 -1.93 6.86
C GLY A 757 -27.82 -1.73 5.36
N ASN A 758 -29.00 -1.45 4.81
CA ASN A 758 -29.19 -1.27 3.37
C ASN A 758 -28.67 -2.44 2.50
N LEU A 759 -28.78 -3.67 3.01
CA LEU A 759 -28.44 -4.90 2.28
C LEU A 759 -29.56 -5.25 1.28
N ARG A 760 -29.24 -5.61 0.04
CA ARG A 760 -30.25 -5.86 -1.02
C ARG A 760 -30.00 -7.07 -1.90
N ALA A 761 -31.06 -7.79 -2.24
CA ALA A 761 -31.03 -8.92 -3.18
C ALA A 761 -32.25 -8.86 -4.13
N PRO A 762 -32.31 -7.84 -5.02
CA PRO A 762 -33.52 -7.47 -5.76
C PRO A 762 -34.06 -8.52 -6.73
N PHE A 763 -33.26 -9.54 -7.07
CA PHE A 763 -33.66 -10.57 -8.04
C PHE A 763 -33.73 -11.98 -7.47
N LYS A 764 -33.41 -12.18 -6.18
CA LYS A 764 -33.32 -13.53 -5.59
C LYS A 764 -34.64 -14.27 -5.72
N ASN A 765 -34.57 -15.52 -6.19
CA ASN A 765 -35.67 -16.47 -6.25
C ASN A 765 -35.30 -17.75 -5.50
N GLY A 766 -35.85 -17.92 -4.29
CA GLY A 766 -35.61 -19.11 -3.48
C GLY A 766 -36.16 -18.96 -2.07
N LEU A 767 -36.31 -20.10 -1.38
CA LEU A 767 -36.81 -20.13 -0.01
C LEU A 767 -35.72 -19.89 1.03
N SER A 768 -34.44 -20.12 0.68
CA SER A 768 -33.31 -19.76 1.53
C SER A 768 -33.19 -18.25 1.65
N ASP A 769 -32.80 -17.76 2.83
CA ASP A 769 -32.71 -16.32 3.06
C ASP A 769 -31.77 -15.67 2.04
N ALA A 770 -32.34 -14.77 1.25
CA ALA A 770 -31.66 -13.91 0.30
C ALA A 770 -30.67 -12.98 0.98
N ILE A 771 -31.07 -12.50 2.16
CA ILE A 771 -30.37 -11.48 2.93
C ILE A 771 -30.30 -11.94 4.37
N LYS A 772 -29.10 -11.88 4.95
CA LYS A 772 -28.87 -12.03 6.38
C LYS A 772 -28.10 -10.82 6.91
N GLY A 773 -28.58 -10.16 7.96
CA GLY A 773 -27.80 -9.12 8.62
C GLY A 773 -26.58 -9.73 9.32
N ILE A 774 -26.86 -10.59 10.30
CA ILE A 774 -25.88 -11.42 11.00
C ILE A 774 -26.22 -12.90 10.80
N ASN A 775 -25.26 -13.70 10.37
CA ASN A 775 -25.40 -15.14 10.20
C ASN A 775 -24.49 -15.89 11.16
N LEU A 776 -25.08 -16.61 12.11
CA LEU A 776 -24.40 -17.51 13.04
C LEU A 776 -24.62 -18.96 12.61
N GLY A 777 -23.94 -19.34 11.53
CA GLY A 777 -24.14 -20.64 10.85
C GLY A 777 -23.37 -21.81 11.48
N ASN A 778 -22.72 -21.62 12.63
CA ASN A 778 -21.78 -22.59 13.23
C ASN A 778 -22.47 -23.86 13.77
N PHE A 779 -21.80 -25.02 13.66
CA PHE A 779 -22.19 -26.32 14.24
C PHE A 779 -21.19 -26.82 15.30
N ASN A 780 -20.49 -25.90 15.98
CA ASN A 780 -19.33 -26.26 16.80
C ASN A 780 -19.75 -26.55 18.24
N ASP A 781 -19.37 -27.72 18.74
CA ASP A 781 -19.52 -28.07 20.16
C ASP A 781 -18.72 -27.08 21.02
N THR A 782 -19.33 -26.56 22.10
CA THR A 782 -18.76 -25.57 23.05
C THR A 782 -18.47 -24.16 22.53
N ALA A 783 -18.90 -23.79 21.31
CA ALA A 783 -18.74 -22.40 20.82
C ALA A 783 -19.75 -21.43 21.45
N LEU A 784 -19.29 -20.24 21.82
CA LEU A 784 -20.06 -19.17 22.45
C LEU A 784 -20.19 -17.97 21.49
N SER A 785 -21.40 -17.43 21.34
CA SER A 785 -21.68 -16.23 20.55
C SER A 785 -22.33 -15.17 21.45
N LEU A 786 -21.58 -14.11 21.74
CA LEU A 786 -22.02 -12.94 22.49
C LEU A 786 -22.38 -11.83 21.50
N VAL A 787 -23.67 -11.65 21.23
CA VAL A 787 -24.18 -10.69 20.25
C VAL A 787 -24.88 -9.56 21.00
N TYR A 788 -24.19 -8.44 21.18
CA TYR A 788 -24.65 -7.34 22.03
C TYR A 788 -24.66 -6.00 21.31
N TYR A 789 -25.64 -5.13 21.54
CA TYR A 789 -25.56 -3.74 21.10
C TYR A 789 -25.29 -3.56 19.59
N ASN A 790 -25.76 -4.46 18.73
CA ASN A 790 -25.66 -4.27 17.28
C ASN A 790 -26.92 -3.61 16.74
N THR A 791 -26.80 -2.84 15.67
CA THR A 791 -27.92 -2.28 14.93
C THR A 791 -27.94 -2.86 13.52
N VAL A 792 -28.97 -3.67 13.24
CA VAL A 792 -29.21 -4.29 11.93
C VAL A 792 -30.49 -3.72 11.33
N TYR A 793 -30.37 -3.14 10.13
CA TYR A 793 -31.49 -2.59 9.37
C TYR A 793 -31.53 -3.11 7.94
N ILE A 794 -32.45 -4.04 7.67
CA ILE A 794 -32.76 -4.47 6.30
C ILE A 794 -33.91 -3.61 5.77
N PRO A 795 -33.70 -2.82 4.69
CA PRO A 795 -34.70 -1.87 4.22
C PRO A 795 -35.86 -2.58 3.53
N ALA A 796 -36.97 -1.85 3.41
CA ALA A 796 -38.06 -2.25 2.55
C ALA A 796 -37.56 -2.42 1.11
N GLN A 797 -37.75 -3.62 0.57
CA GLN A 797 -37.36 -3.99 -0.77
C GLN A 797 -38.21 -5.17 -1.24
N VAL A 798 -38.50 -5.21 -2.53
CA VAL A 798 -39.26 -6.29 -3.15
C VAL A 798 -38.34 -7.00 -4.14
N SER A 799 -38.19 -8.31 -3.99
CA SER A 799 -37.53 -9.11 -5.03
C SER A 799 -38.46 -9.36 -6.22
N SER A 800 -37.91 -9.32 -7.43
CA SER A 800 -38.64 -9.74 -8.62
C SER A 800 -38.86 -11.26 -8.69
N GLY A 801 -38.08 -12.06 -7.94
CA GLY A 801 -38.18 -13.52 -7.90
C GLY A 801 -39.52 -14.05 -7.36
N THR A 802 -39.83 -15.33 -7.58
CA THR A 802 -41.10 -15.93 -7.13
C THR A 802 -41.17 -16.10 -5.63
N ASN A 803 -40.07 -16.50 -5.00
CA ASN A 803 -39.94 -16.65 -3.56
C ASN A 803 -38.82 -15.75 -3.02
N PHE A 804 -39.07 -15.10 -1.88
CA PHE A 804 -38.09 -14.24 -1.24
C PHE A 804 -38.21 -14.31 0.29
N SER A 805 -37.09 -14.68 0.94
CA SER A 805 -36.94 -14.73 2.39
C SER A 805 -35.76 -13.88 2.85
N SER A 806 -35.81 -13.37 4.07
CA SER A 806 -34.72 -12.62 4.70
C SER A 806 -34.73 -12.77 6.22
N ALA A 807 -33.58 -12.55 6.85
CA ALA A 807 -33.43 -12.57 8.30
C ALA A 807 -32.53 -11.44 8.80
N ALA A 808 -32.93 -10.68 9.83
CA ALA A 808 -32.01 -9.73 10.47
C ALA A 808 -30.87 -10.49 11.18
N ILE A 809 -31.21 -11.54 11.92
CA ILE A 809 -30.25 -12.51 12.45
C ILE A 809 -30.69 -13.95 12.20
N TYR A 810 -29.74 -14.80 11.83
CA TYR A 810 -29.90 -16.24 11.67
C TYR A 810 -29.03 -16.99 12.67
N HIS A 811 -29.57 -17.98 13.38
CA HIS A 811 -28.84 -18.83 14.32
C HIS A 811 -29.09 -20.32 14.07
N THR A 812 -28.00 -21.10 14.02
CA THR A 812 -28.10 -22.55 13.96
C THR A 812 -28.56 -23.13 15.30
N ALA A 813 -29.72 -23.78 15.31
CA ALA A 813 -30.31 -24.43 16.47
C ALA A 813 -29.65 -25.80 16.74
N TYR A 814 -29.55 -26.17 18.03
CA TYR A 814 -28.94 -27.44 18.46
C TYR A 814 -29.55 -27.92 19.78
N THR A 815 -29.55 -29.23 20.02
CA THR A 815 -30.14 -29.85 21.23
C THR A 815 -29.26 -29.73 22.48
N SER A 816 -27.93 -29.60 22.31
CA SER A 816 -27.00 -29.28 23.40
C SER A 816 -26.91 -27.77 23.62
N SER A 817 -27.01 -27.31 24.87
CA SER A 817 -26.90 -25.89 25.24
C SER A 817 -25.50 -25.32 25.08
N SER A 818 -24.45 -26.15 25.02
CA SER A 818 -23.06 -25.71 24.84
C SER A 818 -22.67 -25.49 23.38
N THR A 819 -23.42 -26.03 22.42
CA THR A 819 -23.07 -25.99 21.00
C THR A 819 -23.64 -24.74 20.34
N SER A 820 -22.77 -23.86 19.87
CA SER A 820 -23.18 -22.55 19.32
C SER A 820 -24.10 -21.77 20.27
N ASP A 821 -23.78 -21.74 21.57
CA ASP A 821 -24.56 -21.06 22.62
C ASP A 821 -24.67 -19.56 22.29
N LEU A 822 -25.89 -19.06 22.19
CA LEU A 822 -26.19 -17.68 21.79
C LEU A 822 -26.68 -16.85 22.97
N TYR A 823 -25.94 -15.79 23.28
CA TYR A 823 -26.40 -14.69 24.12
C TYR A 823 -26.77 -13.52 23.23
N LEU A 824 -28.06 -13.27 23.07
CA LEU A 824 -28.58 -12.17 22.27
C LEU A 824 -29.14 -11.09 23.22
N ARG A 825 -28.43 -9.97 23.38
CA ARG A 825 -28.88 -8.89 24.28
C ARG A 825 -28.72 -7.50 23.71
N ASN A 826 -29.66 -6.61 24.02
CA ASN A 826 -29.53 -5.18 23.70
C ASN A 826 -29.31 -4.86 22.21
N ASN A 827 -29.81 -5.67 21.27
CA ASN A 827 -29.63 -5.41 19.83
C ASN A 827 -30.89 -4.78 19.20
N ILE A 828 -30.70 -3.96 18.17
CA ILE A 828 -31.76 -3.53 17.25
C ILE A 828 -31.75 -4.43 16.02
N LEU A 829 -32.81 -5.20 15.82
CA LEU A 829 -32.96 -6.17 14.73
C LEU A 829 -34.20 -5.85 13.90
N VAL A 830 -34.00 -5.06 12.85
CA VAL A 830 -35.07 -4.56 11.98
C VAL A 830 -34.99 -5.21 10.60
N ASN A 831 -36.09 -5.85 10.19
CA ASN A 831 -36.24 -6.42 8.85
C ASN A 831 -37.53 -5.95 8.18
N LEU A 832 -37.43 -4.95 7.31
CA LEU A 832 -38.56 -4.41 6.56
C LEU A 832 -38.69 -4.99 5.15
N ALA A 833 -37.85 -5.96 4.78
CA ALA A 833 -37.89 -6.52 3.45
C ALA A 833 -39.27 -7.14 3.17
N THR A 834 -39.77 -7.02 1.96
CA THR A 834 -41.10 -7.54 1.62
C THR A 834 -40.98 -9.01 1.22
N PRO A 835 -41.54 -9.96 2.01
CA PRO A 835 -41.52 -11.37 1.66
C PRO A 835 -42.36 -11.61 0.40
N LYS A 836 -42.06 -12.70 -0.33
CA LYS A 836 -42.79 -13.06 -1.55
C LYS A 836 -42.96 -14.57 -1.68
N GLY A 837 -44.10 -14.99 -2.25
CA GLY A 837 -44.45 -16.40 -2.38
C GLY A 837 -44.55 -17.07 -1.01
N SER A 838 -43.87 -18.20 -0.83
CA SER A 838 -43.80 -18.91 0.46
C SER A 838 -42.65 -18.42 1.36
N GLY A 839 -41.97 -17.34 0.99
CA GLY A 839 -40.86 -16.79 1.79
C GLY A 839 -41.31 -15.97 2.99
N ASN A 840 -40.39 -15.69 3.91
CA ASN A 840 -40.68 -14.88 5.11
C ASN A 840 -39.59 -13.84 5.36
N SER A 841 -39.98 -12.69 5.88
CA SER A 841 -39.10 -11.68 6.45
C SER A 841 -39.13 -11.80 7.96
N VAL A 842 -37.98 -12.15 8.53
CA VAL A 842 -37.87 -12.54 9.94
C VAL A 842 -36.89 -11.63 10.66
N ALA A 843 -37.22 -11.21 11.89
CA ALA A 843 -36.25 -10.54 12.75
C ALA A 843 -35.23 -11.57 13.29
N PHE A 844 -35.71 -12.58 14.02
CA PHE A 844 -34.88 -13.68 14.53
C PHE A 844 -35.26 -15.03 13.92
N ARG A 845 -34.39 -15.55 13.04
CA ARG A 845 -34.57 -16.87 12.42
C ARG A 845 -33.66 -17.91 13.06
N ARG A 846 -34.21 -19.11 13.28
CA ARG A 846 -33.44 -20.29 13.69
C ARG A 846 -33.52 -21.40 12.66
N SER A 847 -32.52 -22.29 12.63
CA SER A 847 -32.39 -23.31 11.59
C SER A 847 -33.32 -24.52 11.75
N SER A 848 -33.85 -24.77 12.95
CA SER A 848 -34.70 -25.92 13.27
C SER A 848 -35.56 -25.64 14.51
N GLY A 849 -36.80 -26.15 14.48
CA GLY A 849 -37.78 -26.09 15.57
C GLY A 849 -38.08 -27.46 16.20
N LEU A 850 -37.19 -28.44 16.04
CA LEU A 850 -37.35 -29.78 16.63
C LEU A 850 -37.22 -29.76 18.16
N ASP A 851 -37.76 -30.77 18.83
CA ASP A 851 -37.75 -30.87 20.29
C ASP A 851 -36.35 -30.65 20.90
N SER A 852 -36.31 -29.91 22.01
CA SER A 852 -35.10 -29.50 22.74
C SER A 852 -34.09 -28.62 21.98
N THR A 853 -34.34 -28.24 20.73
CA THR A 853 -33.39 -27.42 19.96
C THR A 853 -33.34 -25.95 20.38
N LEU A 854 -34.15 -25.49 21.34
CA LEU A 854 -34.03 -24.17 21.99
C LEU A 854 -32.90 -24.11 23.04
N ALA A 855 -32.29 -25.24 23.40
CA ALA A 855 -31.29 -25.32 24.45
C ALA A 855 -30.09 -24.38 24.24
N ASN A 856 -29.62 -24.21 23.00
CA ASN A 856 -28.48 -23.35 22.66
C ASN A 856 -28.83 -21.89 22.38
N TYR A 857 -30.08 -21.48 22.63
CA TYR A 857 -30.41 -20.08 22.82
C TYR A 857 -30.34 -19.81 24.33
N ASN A 858 -29.43 -18.97 24.79
CA ASN A 858 -29.17 -18.83 26.22
C ASN A 858 -30.36 -18.18 26.95
N SER A 859 -30.68 -18.65 28.16
CA SER A 859 -31.80 -18.16 28.97
C SER A 859 -31.65 -16.71 29.43
N THR A 860 -30.44 -16.16 29.41
CA THR A 860 -30.16 -14.75 29.78
C THR A 860 -30.32 -13.75 28.63
N SER A 861 -30.61 -14.22 27.41
CA SER A 861 -30.88 -13.37 26.26
C SER A 861 -32.11 -12.49 26.49
N ASN A 862 -32.00 -11.18 26.29
CA ASN A 862 -33.03 -10.21 26.70
C ASN A 862 -32.81 -8.79 26.13
N ASN A 863 -33.78 -7.90 26.31
CA ASN A 863 -33.70 -6.46 26.03
C ASN A 863 -33.33 -6.14 24.55
N ASN A 864 -33.77 -6.97 23.61
CA ASN A 864 -33.59 -6.72 22.19
C ASN A 864 -34.80 -5.96 21.62
N LEU A 865 -34.61 -5.21 20.55
CA LEU A 865 -35.69 -4.72 19.70
C LEU A 865 -35.83 -5.64 18.50
N PHE A 866 -36.99 -6.29 18.37
CA PHE A 866 -37.33 -7.09 17.20
C PHE A 866 -38.44 -6.40 16.40
N TYR A 867 -38.20 -6.14 15.11
CA TYR A 867 -39.21 -5.55 14.24
C TYR A 867 -39.14 -6.11 12.83
N ALA A 868 -40.27 -6.63 12.33
CA ALA A 868 -40.39 -7.26 11.02
C ALA A 868 -41.46 -6.60 10.13
N GLY A 869 -41.72 -5.30 10.34
CA GLY A 869 -42.83 -4.59 9.70
C GLY A 869 -44.19 -4.91 10.32
N THR A 870 -45.28 -4.64 9.58
CA THR A 870 -46.64 -4.95 10.04
C THR A 870 -46.81 -6.47 10.27
N PRO A 871 -47.21 -6.91 11.48
CA PRO A 871 -47.39 -8.33 11.79
C PRO A 871 -48.29 -9.04 10.79
N GLY A 872 -47.88 -10.24 10.37
CA GLY A 872 -48.66 -11.08 9.46
C GLY A 872 -47.99 -12.43 9.23
N ALA A 873 -48.63 -13.29 8.44
CA ALA A 873 -48.18 -14.68 8.23
C ALA A 873 -46.76 -14.83 7.64
N ALA A 874 -46.22 -13.78 7.00
CA ALA A 874 -44.88 -13.79 6.40
C ALA A 874 -43.92 -12.73 6.98
N ASN A 875 -44.43 -11.83 7.83
CA ASN A 875 -43.66 -10.81 8.55
C ASN A 875 -43.58 -11.23 10.01
N LEU A 876 -42.44 -11.83 10.40
CA LEU A 876 -42.34 -12.61 11.63
C LEU A 876 -41.27 -12.05 12.56
N ILE A 877 -41.58 -11.95 13.84
CA ILE A 877 -40.57 -11.72 14.88
C ILE A 877 -39.67 -12.94 14.98
N TYR A 878 -40.26 -14.15 14.96
CA TYR A 878 -39.55 -15.42 15.13
C TYR A 878 -40.01 -16.49 14.13
N ASN A 879 -39.06 -17.27 13.62
CA ASN A 879 -39.30 -18.44 12.79
C ASN A 879 -38.15 -19.45 12.94
N ASP A 880 -38.47 -20.70 13.27
CA ASP A 880 -37.48 -21.80 13.36
C ASP A 880 -37.68 -22.93 12.34
N GLY A 881 -38.54 -22.70 11.34
CA GLY A 881 -38.91 -23.66 10.31
C GLY A 881 -40.05 -24.61 10.72
N THR A 882 -40.47 -24.62 11.99
CA THR A 882 -41.64 -25.38 12.46
C THR A 882 -42.69 -24.47 13.11
N SER A 883 -42.24 -23.55 13.96
CA SER A 883 -43.06 -22.60 14.70
C SER A 883 -42.77 -21.17 14.25
N THR A 884 -43.77 -20.30 14.37
CA THR A 884 -43.67 -18.88 13.99
C THR A 884 -44.36 -17.99 15.03
N ALA A 885 -43.87 -16.76 15.18
CA ALA A 885 -44.54 -15.70 15.93
C ALA A 885 -44.49 -14.40 15.11
N SER A 886 -45.66 -13.79 14.89
CA SER A 886 -45.83 -12.58 14.09
C SER A 886 -45.78 -11.30 14.94
N THR A 887 -46.19 -11.40 16.21
CA THR A 887 -46.11 -10.32 17.19
C THR A 887 -45.10 -10.63 18.29
N LEU A 888 -44.61 -9.60 18.97
CA LEU A 888 -43.73 -9.78 20.13
C LEU A 888 -44.44 -10.47 21.30
N ALA A 889 -45.74 -10.23 21.48
CA ALA A 889 -46.53 -10.89 22.52
C ALA A 889 -46.60 -12.41 22.28
N GLU A 890 -46.86 -12.84 21.04
CA GLU A 890 -46.82 -14.25 20.64
C GLU A 890 -45.43 -14.86 20.86
N TYR A 891 -44.37 -14.12 20.54
CA TYR A 891 -43.00 -14.59 20.75
C TYR A 891 -42.70 -14.82 22.23
N LYS A 892 -43.01 -13.85 23.11
CA LYS A 892 -42.77 -13.96 24.56
C LYS A 892 -43.61 -15.06 25.21
N ALA A 893 -44.86 -15.25 24.76
CA ALA A 893 -45.74 -16.31 25.23
C ALA A 893 -45.45 -17.67 24.57
N GLY A 894 -44.50 -17.73 23.62
CA GLY A 894 -44.25 -18.88 22.76
C GLY A 894 -43.85 -20.13 23.53
N VAL A 895 -44.73 -21.14 23.50
CA VAL A 895 -44.45 -22.54 23.87
C VAL A 895 -44.38 -23.32 22.57
N PHE A 896 -43.18 -23.48 22.04
CA PHE A 896 -42.94 -24.13 20.76
C PHE A 896 -42.46 -25.57 20.95
N THR A 897 -42.50 -26.37 19.88
CA THR A 897 -41.93 -27.72 19.89
C THR A 897 -40.46 -27.71 20.33
N ALA A 898 -39.69 -26.69 19.92
CA ALA A 898 -38.28 -26.56 20.31
C ALA A 898 -38.04 -26.27 21.80
N GLY A 899 -39.05 -25.76 22.51
CA GLY A 899 -38.99 -25.31 23.90
C GLY A 899 -39.80 -24.04 24.15
N THR A 900 -39.78 -23.58 25.41
CA THR A 900 -40.45 -22.34 25.84
C THR A 900 -39.49 -21.15 25.78
N ILE A 901 -39.93 -20.02 25.22
CA ILE A 901 -39.11 -18.81 25.09
C ILE A 901 -38.73 -18.24 26.47
N ALA A 902 -39.71 -18.06 27.37
CA ALA A 902 -39.47 -17.58 28.73
C ALA A 902 -38.41 -18.42 29.46
N PRO A 903 -37.45 -17.80 30.18
CA PRO A 903 -37.39 -16.38 30.56
C PRO A 903 -36.74 -15.43 29.54
N ARG A 904 -36.38 -15.90 28.34
CA ARG A 904 -35.69 -15.09 27.33
C ARG A 904 -36.58 -13.96 26.83
N ASP A 905 -35.95 -12.85 26.47
CA ASP A 905 -36.59 -11.70 25.83
C ASP A 905 -37.78 -11.10 26.60
N ALA A 906 -37.87 -11.33 27.90
CA ALA A 906 -38.94 -10.81 28.74
C ALA A 906 -39.07 -9.27 28.65
N GLN A 907 -37.93 -8.57 28.56
CA GLN A 907 -37.82 -7.11 28.46
C GLN A 907 -37.50 -6.64 27.03
N SER A 908 -37.54 -7.53 26.04
CA SER A 908 -37.40 -7.14 24.63
C SER A 908 -38.62 -6.33 24.18
N VAL A 909 -38.44 -5.45 23.20
CA VAL A 909 -39.45 -4.49 22.71
C VAL A 909 -39.64 -4.61 21.21
N THR A 910 -40.69 -3.97 20.68
CA THR A 910 -40.97 -3.94 19.24
C THR A 910 -41.47 -2.56 18.85
N GLU A 911 -40.81 -1.97 17.86
CA GLU A 911 -41.19 -0.73 17.21
C GLU A 911 -40.35 -0.56 15.94
N ASN A 912 -40.76 0.35 15.06
CA ASN A 912 -39.92 0.77 13.93
C ASN A 912 -39.01 1.91 14.39
N PRO A 913 -37.68 1.71 14.54
CA PRO A 913 -36.81 2.77 15.00
C PRO A 913 -36.79 3.94 14.01
N ASN A 914 -36.84 5.15 14.52
CA ASN A 914 -36.68 6.35 13.72
C ASN A 914 -35.19 6.69 13.56
N PHE A 915 -34.55 6.20 12.51
CA PHE A 915 -33.14 6.48 12.25
C PHE A 915 -32.94 7.89 11.68
N SER A 916 -31.90 8.59 12.15
CA SER A 916 -31.45 9.88 11.61
C SER A 916 -31.05 9.79 10.14
N SER A 917 -30.43 8.67 9.73
CA SER A 917 -30.14 8.36 8.33
C SER A 917 -30.14 6.84 8.07
N THR A 918 -30.69 6.43 6.92
CA THR A 918 -30.53 5.08 6.36
C THR A 918 -29.59 5.05 5.16
N THR A 919 -29.00 6.20 4.81
CA THR A 919 -27.96 6.31 3.78
C THR A 919 -26.63 5.91 4.38
N GLY A 920 -26.03 4.83 3.87
CA GLY A 920 -24.83 4.23 4.45
C GLY A 920 -23.60 5.12 4.48
N SER A 921 -23.44 6.03 3.51
CA SER A 921 -22.34 7.00 3.50
C SER A 921 -22.48 8.14 4.52
N SER A 922 -23.66 8.34 5.12
CA SER A 922 -23.88 9.37 6.14
C SER A 922 -23.09 9.06 7.41
N PRO A 923 -22.46 10.04 8.08
CA PRO A 923 -21.87 9.80 9.41
C PRO A 923 -22.90 9.23 10.40
N ASP A 924 -24.12 9.78 10.40
CA ASP A 924 -25.23 9.41 11.30
C ASP A 924 -26.01 8.15 10.83
N PHE A 925 -25.37 7.30 10.03
CA PHE A 925 -25.99 6.07 9.52
C PHE A 925 -26.47 5.22 10.69
N LEU A 926 -27.77 4.91 10.72
CA LEU A 926 -28.44 4.10 11.74
C LEU A 926 -28.31 4.61 13.19
N HIS A 927 -27.98 5.90 13.38
CA HIS A 927 -28.15 6.56 14.68
C HIS A 927 -29.63 6.84 14.94
N ILE A 928 -30.03 6.89 16.20
CA ILE A 928 -31.42 7.17 16.57
C ILE A 928 -31.69 8.67 16.48
N ASN A 929 -32.82 9.04 15.89
CA ASN A 929 -33.27 10.42 15.85
C ASN A 929 -33.94 10.77 17.19
N THR A 930 -33.25 11.59 17.97
CA THR A 930 -33.59 11.95 19.35
C THR A 930 -34.81 12.87 19.49
N ALA A 931 -35.42 13.30 18.39
CA ALA A 931 -36.63 14.13 18.41
C ALA A 931 -37.93 13.32 18.54
N ILE A 932 -37.90 11.98 18.44
CA ILE A 932 -39.10 11.12 18.46
C ILE A 932 -38.94 10.01 19.53
N PRO A 933 -39.90 9.85 20.47
CA PRO A 933 -39.78 8.86 21.55
C PRO A 933 -39.78 7.44 21.00
N THR A 934 -39.07 6.53 21.67
CA THR A 934 -38.68 5.23 21.13
C THR A 934 -38.30 4.28 22.27
N GLN A 935 -38.94 3.12 22.44
CA GLN A 935 -38.65 2.12 23.50
C GLN A 935 -37.18 1.62 23.60
N ILE A 936 -36.28 2.12 22.75
CA ILE A 936 -34.83 1.95 22.77
C ILE A 936 -34.18 2.70 23.95
N GLU A 937 -34.67 3.89 24.34
CA GLU A 937 -33.99 4.73 25.35
C GLU A 937 -34.01 4.09 26.73
N SER A 938 -32.85 3.96 27.37
CA SER A 938 -32.73 3.26 28.66
C SER A 938 -33.41 1.89 28.67
N GLY A 939 -33.59 1.28 27.49
CA GLY A 939 -34.29 0.02 27.30
C GLY A 939 -33.37 -1.20 27.40
N ALA A 940 -32.06 -0.98 27.36
CA ALA A 940 -31.08 -2.04 27.48
C ALA A 940 -30.78 -2.37 28.95
N SER A 941 -30.00 -3.44 29.12
CA SER A 941 -29.49 -3.88 30.42
C SER A 941 -27.97 -3.76 30.45
N VAL A 942 -27.38 -3.34 31.57
CA VAL A 942 -25.92 -3.20 31.69
C VAL A 942 -25.24 -4.56 31.47
N ILE A 943 -24.24 -4.60 30.60
CA ILE A 943 -23.37 -5.76 30.39
C ILE A 943 -21.93 -5.35 30.76
N PRO A 944 -21.36 -5.89 31.85
CA PRO A 944 -19.99 -5.56 32.26
C PRO A 944 -18.97 -5.81 31.15
N GLY A 945 -18.06 -4.86 30.93
CA GLY A 945 -17.01 -4.94 29.93
C GLY A 945 -17.34 -4.30 28.57
N PHE A 946 -18.57 -3.85 28.36
CA PHE A 946 -19.02 -3.15 27.14
C PHE A 946 -19.37 -1.71 27.48
N ASN A 947 -18.35 -0.90 27.75
CA ASN A 947 -18.54 0.41 28.38
C ASN A 947 -18.84 1.55 27.41
N ASN A 948 -18.58 1.38 26.11
CA ASN A 948 -18.78 2.42 25.10
C ASN A 948 -19.62 1.89 23.92
N ASP A 949 -20.19 2.80 23.15
CA ASP A 949 -21.01 2.55 21.95
C ASP A 949 -20.18 2.55 20.64
N PHE A 950 -20.82 2.66 19.48
CA PHE A 950 -20.17 2.70 18.16
C PHE A 950 -19.23 3.90 18.00
N ASP A 951 -19.64 5.08 18.46
CA ASP A 951 -18.91 6.35 18.37
C ASP A 951 -17.97 6.59 19.56
N ASN A 952 -17.78 5.53 20.36
CA ASN A 952 -16.94 5.51 21.54
C ASN A 952 -17.47 6.45 22.66
N GLN A 953 -18.77 6.70 22.68
CA GLN A 953 -19.48 7.38 23.76
C GLN A 953 -19.72 6.41 24.93
N PRO A 954 -19.53 6.83 26.19
CA PRO A 954 -19.75 5.96 27.34
C PRO A 954 -21.22 5.53 27.47
N ARG A 955 -21.46 4.28 27.86
CA ARG A 955 -22.78 3.71 28.18
C ARG A 955 -23.14 3.94 29.66
N TYR A 956 -24.42 4.13 30.00
CA TYR A 956 -24.84 4.21 31.40
C TYR A 956 -24.38 2.98 32.22
N PRO A 957 -23.92 3.13 33.47
CA PRO A 957 -23.83 4.35 34.29
C PRO A 957 -22.47 5.05 34.19
N ASN A 958 -21.67 4.77 33.16
CA ASN A 958 -20.32 5.31 33.04
C ASN A 958 -20.36 6.84 32.87
N ALA A 959 -19.39 7.52 33.49
CA ALA A 959 -19.26 8.96 33.42
C ALA A 959 -19.04 9.42 31.96
N GLY A 960 -19.74 10.48 31.56
CA GLY A 960 -19.71 11.00 30.18
C GLY A 960 -20.77 10.42 29.25
N TYR A 961 -21.67 9.55 29.74
CA TYR A 961 -22.85 9.10 29.00
C TYR A 961 -23.70 10.28 28.50
N PRO A 962 -24.21 10.26 27.25
CA PRO A 962 -25.08 11.30 26.71
C PRO A 962 -26.39 11.44 27.50
N LEU A 963 -26.42 12.38 28.46
CA LEU A 963 -27.55 12.56 29.37
C LEU A 963 -28.34 13.82 29.04
N ASN A 964 -29.67 13.71 28.97
CA ASN A 964 -30.54 14.87 29.19
C ASN A 964 -30.99 14.92 30.65
N ILE A 965 -30.69 16.02 31.33
CA ILE A 965 -31.06 16.25 32.73
C ILE A 965 -32.57 16.24 32.99
N SER A 966 -33.37 16.57 31.98
CA SER A 966 -34.84 16.61 32.05
C SER A 966 -35.47 15.21 31.95
N THR A 967 -34.74 14.25 31.38
CA THR A 967 -35.13 12.84 31.24
C THR A 967 -33.90 11.97 31.49
N PRO A 968 -33.45 11.85 32.76
CA PRO A 968 -32.22 11.17 33.08
C PRO A 968 -32.31 9.69 32.73
N ALA A 969 -31.29 9.16 32.04
CA ALA A 969 -31.21 7.76 31.69
C ALA A 969 -31.12 6.88 32.94
N THR A 970 -31.78 5.74 32.89
CA THR A 970 -31.81 4.75 33.99
C THR A 970 -31.10 3.45 33.63
N ALA A 971 -30.78 3.26 32.35
CA ALA A 971 -30.02 2.14 31.81
C ALA A 971 -29.36 2.57 30.49
N PRO A 972 -28.50 1.72 29.87
CA PRO A 972 -28.02 1.95 28.50
C PRO A 972 -29.17 1.91 27.49
N ASP A 973 -28.91 2.41 26.28
CA ASP A 973 -29.82 2.31 25.14
C ASP A 973 -29.68 0.97 24.40
N ILE A 974 -30.76 0.50 23.77
CA ILE A 974 -30.74 -0.71 22.92
C ILE A 974 -30.00 -0.37 21.60
N GLY A 975 -29.05 -1.21 21.19
CA GLY A 975 -28.34 -1.06 19.92
C GLY A 975 -26.97 -0.38 20.04
N ALA A 976 -26.43 -0.01 18.89
CA ALA A 976 -25.03 0.38 18.74
C ALA A 976 -24.72 1.84 19.11
N ASP A 977 -25.74 2.68 19.32
CA ASP A 977 -25.65 4.13 19.49
C ASP A 977 -26.28 4.51 20.85
N GLU A 978 -25.59 5.34 21.64
CA GLU A 978 -26.13 5.93 22.88
C GLU A 978 -26.52 7.37 22.65
N PHE A 979 -27.65 7.81 23.20
CA PHE A 979 -28.19 9.15 22.92
C PHE A 979 -28.95 9.78 24.08
N GLY A 980 -28.83 11.11 24.20
CA GLY A 980 -29.58 11.91 25.17
C GLY A 980 -30.87 12.47 24.56
N TYR A 981 -32.01 12.01 25.02
CA TYR A 981 -33.33 12.42 24.52
C TYR A 981 -33.66 13.90 24.80
N THR A 982 -34.24 14.71 23.90
CA THR A 982 -34.57 16.14 24.18
C THR A 982 -36.03 16.52 23.88
N PHE A 983 -36.86 16.73 24.92
CA PHE A 983 -38.17 17.39 24.76
C PHE A 983 -38.08 18.90 25.01
N ALA A 984 -38.90 19.66 24.28
CA ALA A 984 -39.26 21.03 24.64
C ALA A 984 -40.48 21.01 25.57
N ASN A 985 -40.54 21.92 26.55
CA ASN A 985 -41.72 22.07 27.40
C ASN A 985 -42.92 22.56 26.58
N GLN A 986 -44.08 21.93 26.77
CA GLN A 986 -45.33 22.33 26.11
C GLN A 986 -46.14 23.26 27.02
N THR A 987 -46.68 24.35 26.49
CA THR A 987 -47.39 25.35 27.30
C THR A 987 -48.91 25.27 27.10
N LEU A 988 -49.70 25.12 28.15
CA LEU A 988 -51.15 25.25 28.14
C LEU A 988 -51.55 26.63 28.67
N THR A 989 -52.37 27.36 27.91
CA THR A 989 -53.12 28.53 28.38
C THR A 989 -54.57 28.13 28.59
N LEU A 990 -55.00 28.07 29.83
CA LEU A 990 -56.35 27.71 30.23
C LEU A 990 -57.10 28.95 30.70
N LYS A 991 -58.35 29.14 30.30
CA LYS A 991 -59.22 30.15 30.88
C LYS A 991 -60.47 29.52 31.51
N ASN A 992 -60.77 29.86 32.76
CA ASN A 992 -61.92 29.35 33.49
C ASN A 992 -62.48 30.40 34.48
N ARG A 993 -63.65 30.10 35.04
CA ARG A 993 -64.27 30.81 36.18
C ARG A 993 -64.88 29.78 37.13
N ILE A 994 -65.04 30.16 38.39
CA ILE A 994 -65.61 29.31 39.45
C ILE A 994 -66.76 30.10 40.10
N GLN A 995 -67.92 29.47 40.27
CA GLN A 995 -69.07 30.07 40.95
C GLN A 995 -68.73 30.38 42.40
N GLY A 996 -69.15 31.55 42.89
CA GLY A 996 -68.83 32.03 44.23
C GLY A 996 -67.59 32.90 44.27
N ILE A 997 -66.53 32.51 43.56
CA ILE A 997 -65.25 33.23 43.56
C ILE A 997 -65.32 34.49 42.70
N GLN A 998 -65.67 35.61 43.34
CA GLN A 998 -65.76 36.94 42.72
C GLN A 998 -64.80 37.95 43.40
N GLY A 999 -64.42 39.01 42.70
CA GLY A 999 -63.42 39.99 43.18
C GLY A 999 -61.98 39.62 42.79
N ASN A 1000 -61.00 40.42 43.22
CA ASN A 1000 -59.59 40.25 42.88
C ASN A 1000 -58.90 39.21 43.77
N ARG A 1001 -59.11 37.92 43.47
CA ARG A 1001 -58.65 36.78 44.28
C ARG A 1001 -57.67 35.91 43.50
N ARG A 1002 -56.65 35.42 44.20
CA ARG A 1002 -55.67 34.47 43.65
C ARG A 1002 -55.70 33.19 44.46
N ASP A 1003 -55.85 32.08 43.77
CA ASP A 1003 -55.94 30.73 44.34
C ASP A 1003 -55.12 29.76 43.47
N THR A 1004 -55.23 28.45 43.66
CA THR A 1004 -54.53 27.42 42.91
C THR A 1004 -55.49 26.41 42.31
N LEU A 1005 -55.25 26.04 41.06
CA LEU A 1005 -55.91 24.93 40.37
C LEU A 1005 -54.95 23.76 40.26
N ILE A 1006 -55.51 22.55 40.26
CA ILE A 1006 -54.81 21.34 39.80
C ILE A 1006 -55.34 21.04 38.40
N ILE A 1007 -54.46 21.07 37.41
CA ILE A 1007 -54.75 20.70 36.03
C ILE A 1007 -54.12 19.34 35.75
N ASN A 1008 -54.95 18.34 35.49
CA ASN A 1008 -54.53 17.01 35.09
C ASN A 1008 -54.63 16.89 33.56
N LEU A 1009 -53.51 16.62 32.91
CA LEU A 1009 -53.44 16.25 31.50
C LEU A 1009 -53.75 14.75 31.39
N ARG A 1010 -54.79 14.38 30.65
CA ARG A 1010 -55.27 12.98 30.57
C ARG A 1010 -55.27 12.46 29.14
N SER A 1011 -54.99 11.16 28.99
CA SER A 1011 -55.08 10.45 27.70
C SER A 1011 -56.43 10.71 27.02
N SER A 1012 -56.44 10.80 25.69
CA SER A 1012 -57.67 10.88 24.89
C SER A 1012 -58.37 9.53 24.69
N ALA A 1013 -57.75 8.42 25.09
CA ALA A 1013 -58.31 7.07 25.01
C ALA A 1013 -58.59 6.49 26.40
N SER A 1014 -59.71 5.77 26.52
CA SER A 1014 -60.09 5.01 27.72
C SER A 1014 -58.96 4.05 28.13
N PRO A 1015 -58.57 3.95 29.41
CA PRO A 1015 -59.26 4.44 30.63
C PRO A 1015 -58.90 5.89 31.07
N TYR A 1016 -58.44 6.75 30.16
CA TYR A 1016 -58.17 8.19 30.41
C TYR A 1016 -57.20 8.45 31.57
N ASN A 1017 -56.13 7.65 31.63
CA ASN A 1017 -55.06 7.79 32.62
C ASN A 1017 -54.46 9.20 32.64
N ILE A 1018 -54.08 9.67 33.82
CA ILE A 1018 -53.33 10.93 33.98
C ILE A 1018 -51.93 10.77 33.38
N THR A 1019 -51.61 11.60 32.40
CA THR A 1019 -50.28 11.71 31.80
C THR A 1019 -49.36 12.57 32.68
N GLU A 1020 -49.87 13.72 33.14
CA GLU A 1020 -49.12 14.64 34.00
C GLU A 1020 -50.10 15.51 34.81
N SER A 1021 -49.76 15.85 36.06
CA SER A 1021 -50.55 16.73 36.92
C SER A 1021 -49.73 17.94 37.33
N LYS A 1022 -50.32 19.13 37.24
CA LYS A 1022 -49.66 20.39 37.62
C LYS A 1022 -50.58 21.25 38.47
N LYS A 1023 -50.03 21.78 39.56
CA LYS A 1023 -50.68 22.80 40.38
C LYS A 1023 -50.18 24.18 39.96
N ASN A 1024 -51.07 25.13 39.70
CA ASN A 1024 -50.70 26.48 39.29
C ASN A 1024 -51.68 27.55 39.80
N VAL A 1025 -51.22 28.79 39.84
CA VAL A 1025 -52.01 29.93 40.35
C VAL A 1025 -53.08 30.34 39.34
N PHE A 1026 -54.30 30.50 39.84
CA PHE A 1026 -55.46 31.02 39.13
C PHE A 1026 -55.82 32.40 39.69
N ASP A 1027 -56.06 33.35 38.78
CA ASP A 1027 -56.51 34.71 39.09
C ASP A 1027 -57.96 34.87 38.63
N SER A 1028 -58.88 35.12 39.57
CA SER A 1028 -60.32 35.23 39.31
C SER A 1028 -60.70 36.45 38.44
N VAL A 1029 -59.82 37.45 38.30
CA VAL A 1029 -60.06 38.63 37.45
C VAL A 1029 -59.84 38.29 35.98
N SER A 1030 -58.68 37.70 35.65
CA SER A 1030 -58.35 37.34 34.26
C SER A 1030 -59.01 36.03 33.83
N GLY A 1031 -59.21 35.12 34.78
CA GLY A 1031 -59.61 33.74 34.56
C GLY A 1031 -58.53 32.88 33.90
N VAL A 1032 -57.34 33.42 33.58
CA VAL A 1032 -56.31 32.75 32.77
C VAL A 1032 -55.25 32.12 33.66
N THR A 1033 -54.92 30.86 33.38
CA THR A 1033 -53.84 30.08 33.99
C THR A 1033 -52.92 29.54 32.90
N ALA A 1034 -51.62 29.86 32.98
CA ALA A 1034 -50.61 29.34 32.05
C ALA A 1034 -49.73 28.29 32.74
N VAL A 1035 -49.64 27.08 32.19
CA VAL A 1035 -48.92 25.93 32.79
C VAL A 1035 -48.06 25.23 31.75
N SER A 1036 -46.85 24.82 32.15
CA SER A 1036 -45.94 24.04 31.31
C SER A 1036 -45.99 22.55 31.68
N PHE A 1037 -46.18 21.69 30.69
CA PHE A 1037 -46.12 20.24 30.79
C PHE A 1037 -44.84 19.72 30.12
N SER A 1038 -44.13 18.85 30.81
CA SER A 1038 -42.89 18.23 30.32
C SER A 1038 -43.13 16.87 29.65
N LEU A 1039 -44.28 16.25 29.88
CA LEU A 1039 -44.65 14.94 29.33
C LEU A 1039 -45.72 15.04 28.22
N ALA A 1040 -46.16 16.26 27.90
CA ALA A 1040 -47.06 16.49 26.77
C ALA A 1040 -46.30 16.35 25.44
N VAL A 1041 -46.91 15.67 24.47
CA VAL A 1041 -46.31 15.42 23.15
C VAL A 1041 -46.98 16.32 22.11
N ASN A 1042 -46.19 17.06 21.32
CA ASN A 1042 -46.70 17.84 20.20
C ASN A 1042 -47.37 16.92 19.17
N GLY A 1043 -48.57 17.29 18.70
CA GLY A 1043 -49.40 16.48 17.80
C GLY A 1043 -50.36 15.50 18.51
N THR A 1044 -50.30 15.40 19.84
CA THR A 1044 -51.20 14.54 20.63
C THR A 1044 -52.32 15.36 21.27
N SER A 1045 -53.54 14.79 21.29
CA SER A 1045 -54.70 15.41 21.95
C SER A 1045 -54.94 14.83 23.35
N TYR A 1046 -55.31 15.69 24.30
CA TYR A 1046 -55.50 15.35 25.71
C TYR A 1046 -56.81 15.92 26.26
N TYR A 1047 -57.47 15.21 27.17
CA TYR A 1047 -58.50 15.82 28.02
C TYR A 1047 -57.82 16.64 29.13
N LEU A 1048 -58.40 17.79 29.47
CA LEU A 1048 -57.97 18.57 30.64
C LEU A 1048 -59.02 18.41 31.74
N GLU A 1049 -58.63 17.83 32.88
CA GLU A 1049 -59.43 17.87 34.11
C GLU A 1049 -58.89 18.99 34.98
N VAL A 1050 -59.77 19.91 35.37
CA VAL A 1050 -59.43 21.06 36.21
C VAL A 1050 -60.13 20.90 37.54
N ARG A 1051 -59.36 20.96 38.62
CA ARG A 1051 -59.84 20.87 39.99
C ARG A 1051 -59.44 22.11 40.78
N HIS A 1052 -60.34 22.53 41.65
CA HIS A 1052 -60.11 23.58 42.65
C HIS A 1052 -60.51 23.04 44.02
N ARG A 1053 -60.10 23.70 45.10
CA ARG A 1053 -60.31 23.21 46.48
C ARG A 1053 -61.78 23.07 46.88
N ASN A 1054 -62.69 23.78 46.22
CA ASN A 1054 -64.11 23.84 46.60
C ASN A 1054 -65.06 23.85 45.39
N SER A 1055 -64.59 23.41 44.22
CA SER A 1055 -65.41 23.31 43.01
C SER A 1055 -65.46 21.88 42.50
N ILE A 1056 -66.53 21.59 41.74
CA ILE A 1056 -66.64 20.31 41.03
C ILE A 1056 -65.49 20.17 40.04
N ALA A 1057 -64.91 18.96 39.93
CA ALA A 1057 -63.91 18.68 38.91
C ALA A 1057 -64.52 18.80 37.51
N THR A 1058 -63.97 19.67 36.68
CA THR A 1058 -64.53 19.96 35.35
C THR A 1058 -63.59 19.51 34.24
N TRP A 1059 -64.14 18.80 33.25
CA TRP A 1059 -63.40 18.23 32.13
C TRP A 1059 -63.70 18.98 30.84
N THR A 1060 -62.72 19.07 29.93
CA THR A 1060 -62.94 19.62 28.58
C THR A 1060 -63.95 18.77 27.80
N ALA A 1061 -64.81 19.42 27.02
CA ALA A 1061 -65.84 18.73 26.25
C ALA A 1061 -65.30 17.76 25.20
N ALA A 1062 -64.09 18.03 24.70
CA ALA A 1062 -63.35 17.17 23.79
C ALA A 1062 -61.84 17.22 24.12
N PRO A 1063 -61.02 16.28 23.61
CA PRO A 1063 -59.58 16.36 23.72
C PRO A 1063 -59.01 17.59 23.00
N VAL A 1064 -58.12 18.31 23.68
CA VAL A 1064 -57.41 19.49 23.18
C VAL A 1064 -56.10 19.05 22.53
N LEU A 1065 -55.89 19.43 21.26
CA LEU A 1065 -54.66 19.11 20.53
C LEU A 1065 -53.49 19.99 21.00
N CYS A 1066 -52.38 19.36 21.39
CA CYS A 1066 -51.11 20.07 21.54
C CYS A 1066 -50.53 20.33 20.14
N SER A 1067 -50.40 21.59 19.75
CA SER A 1067 -49.87 21.98 18.45
C SER A 1067 -48.88 23.12 18.59
N SER A 1068 -47.80 23.09 17.81
CA SER A 1068 -46.70 24.07 17.90
C SER A 1068 -46.18 24.26 19.33
N ASN A 1069 -46.10 23.18 20.10
CA ASN A 1069 -45.68 23.18 21.50
C ASN A 1069 -46.59 23.96 22.46
N ALA A 1070 -47.85 24.16 22.08
CA ALA A 1070 -48.83 24.86 22.89
C ALA A 1070 -50.22 24.19 22.86
N MET A 1071 -51.00 24.44 23.92
CA MET A 1071 -52.42 24.14 24.04
C MET A 1071 -53.14 25.39 24.52
N SER A 1072 -54.38 25.61 24.08
CA SER A 1072 -55.22 26.71 24.59
C SER A 1072 -56.66 26.22 24.73
N TYR A 1073 -57.29 26.51 25.87
CA TYR A 1073 -58.69 26.15 26.10
C TYR A 1073 -59.40 27.19 26.96
N ASP A 1074 -60.62 27.58 26.58
CA ASP A 1074 -61.40 28.61 27.28
C ASP A 1074 -62.78 28.08 27.66
N PHE A 1075 -62.93 27.71 28.94
CA PHE A 1075 -64.16 27.23 29.55
C PHE A 1075 -65.25 28.31 29.71
N THR A 1076 -64.96 29.58 29.41
CA THR A 1076 -65.87 30.71 29.66
C THR A 1076 -66.68 31.16 28.44
N THR A 1077 -66.53 30.47 27.30
CA THR A 1077 -67.19 30.87 26.05
C THR A 1077 -68.62 30.37 25.93
N GLU A 1078 -68.89 29.13 26.33
CA GLU A 1078 -70.22 28.51 26.38
C GLU A 1078 -70.24 27.35 27.38
N LEU A 1079 -71.41 26.97 27.90
CA LEU A 1079 -71.54 25.85 28.85
C LEU A 1079 -71.04 24.53 28.25
N ALA A 1080 -71.17 24.36 26.93
CA ALA A 1080 -70.76 23.17 26.20
C ALA A 1080 -69.23 23.00 26.09
N GLN A 1081 -68.41 23.90 26.65
CA GLN A 1081 -66.97 23.69 26.77
C GLN A 1081 -66.61 22.73 27.91
N ALA A 1082 -67.50 22.52 28.88
CA ALA A 1082 -67.37 21.41 29.80
C ALA A 1082 -68.02 20.14 29.22
N TYR A 1083 -67.41 18.98 29.50
CA TYR A 1083 -68.01 17.70 29.16
C TYR A 1083 -69.39 17.58 29.81
N GLY A 1084 -70.40 17.19 29.01
CA GLY A 1084 -71.79 17.15 29.45
C GLY A 1084 -72.41 18.51 29.80
N SER A 1085 -71.78 19.63 29.43
CA SER A 1085 -72.16 20.99 29.85
C SER A 1085 -72.17 21.18 31.37
N ASN A 1086 -71.25 20.52 32.09
CA ASN A 1086 -71.17 20.52 33.56
C ASN A 1086 -70.64 21.86 34.15
N GLN A 1087 -71.33 22.96 33.84
CA GLN A 1087 -71.04 24.33 34.27
C GLN A 1087 -72.36 25.09 34.54
N ILE A 1088 -72.25 26.23 35.21
CA ILE A 1088 -73.36 27.17 35.45
C ILE A 1088 -73.07 28.55 34.86
N SER A 1089 -74.10 29.24 34.39
CA SER A 1089 -73.97 30.63 33.94
C SER A 1089 -74.07 31.58 35.12
N VAL A 1090 -72.95 32.23 35.48
CA VAL A 1090 -72.91 33.27 36.52
C VAL A 1090 -72.71 34.61 35.82
N SER A 1091 -73.71 35.50 35.92
CA SER A 1091 -73.72 36.81 35.24
C SER A 1091 -73.43 36.73 33.73
N GLY A 1092 -73.93 35.68 33.06
CA GLY A 1092 -73.78 35.46 31.63
C GLY A 1092 -72.48 34.77 31.21
N VAL A 1093 -71.63 34.36 32.16
CA VAL A 1093 -70.36 33.67 31.87
C VAL A 1093 -70.37 32.25 32.47
N PRO A 1094 -70.18 31.20 31.67
CA PRO A 1094 -69.95 29.83 32.13
C PRO A 1094 -68.85 29.77 33.21
N SER A 1095 -69.19 29.15 34.32
CA SER A 1095 -68.35 29.00 35.51
C SER A 1095 -68.50 27.58 36.05
N PHE A 1096 -67.44 27.02 36.63
CA PHE A 1096 -67.51 25.74 37.33
C PHE A 1096 -68.41 25.85 38.54
N TYR A 1097 -69.21 24.82 38.80
CA TYR A 1097 -70.04 24.76 40.00
C TYR A 1097 -69.15 24.77 41.25
N GLY A 1098 -69.43 25.69 42.17
CA GLY A 1098 -68.81 25.75 43.50
C GLY A 1098 -69.62 24.92 44.50
N GLY A 1099 -68.95 24.35 45.50
CA GLY A 1099 -69.61 23.65 46.60
C GLY A 1099 -69.25 22.18 46.78
N ASP A 1100 -68.38 21.59 45.96
CA ASP A 1100 -67.78 20.27 46.25
C ASP A 1100 -66.61 20.49 47.22
N VAL A 1101 -66.94 20.71 48.50
CA VAL A 1101 -65.98 21.11 49.54
C VAL A 1101 -65.25 19.91 50.12
N ASN A 1102 -65.85 18.72 50.05
CA ASN A 1102 -65.25 17.48 50.51
C ASN A 1102 -64.45 16.74 49.41
N GLN A 1103 -64.58 17.15 48.14
CA GLN A 1103 -63.92 16.60 46.94
C GLN A 1103 -64.32 15.15 46.62
N ASP A 1104 -65.56 14.75 46.93
CA ASP A 1104 -66.09 13.41 46.69
C ASP A 1104 -66.71 13.19 45.30
N GLU A 1105 -66.59 14.19 44.42
CA GLU A 1105 -67.13 14.22 43.05
C GLU A 1105 -68.65 14.48 42.96
N THR A 1106 -69.32 14.76 44.07
CA THR A 1106 -70.72 15.18 44.13
C THR A 1106 -70.87 16.44 44.98
N ILE A 1107 -71.92 17.22 44.74
CA ILE A 1107 -72.33 18.29 45.65
C ILE A 1107 -73.62 17.82 46.28
N ASP A 1108 -73.61 17.51 47.57
CA ASP A 1108 -74.77 16.92 48.25
C ASP A 1108 -74.96 17.45 49.68
N ALA A 1109 -75.85 16.80 50.44
CA ALA A 1109 -76.17 17.20 51.80
C ALA A 1109 -74.96 17.18 52.75
N SER A 1110 -73.92 16.40 52.44
CA SER A 1110 -72.68 16.36 53.21
C SER A 1110 -71.86 17.64 53.02
N ASP A 1111 -71.73 18.15 51.79
CA ASP A 1111 -71.09 19.44 51.52
C ASP A 1111 -71.86 20.61 52.15
N VAL A 1112 -73.19 20.57 52.08
CA VAL A 1112 -74.06 21.55 52.74
C VAL A 1112 -73.84 21.50 54.25
N SER A 1113 -73.80 20.31 54.83
CA SER A 1113 -73.58 20.13 56.27
C SER A 1113 -72.21 20.65 56.70
N GLU A 1114 -71.16 20.40 55.93
CA GLU A 1114 -69.82 20.94 56.22
C GLU A 1114 -69.80 22.46 56.18
N THR A 1115 -70.39 23.04 55.13
CA THR A 1115 -70.42 24.49 54.94
C THR A 1115 -71.31 25.19 55.98
N ASP A 1116 -72.48 24.61 56.31
CA ASP A 1116 -73.41 25.15 57.31
C ASP A 1116 -72.85 25.07 58.74
N ASN A 1117 -72.16 23.98 59.08
CA ASN A 1117 -71.47 23.86 60.38
C ASN A 1117 -70.37 24.93 60.53
N ASP A 1118 -69.61 25.19 59.47
CA ASP A 1118 -68.57 26.22 59.47
C ASP A 1118 -69.16 27.63 59.46
N ALA A 1119 -70.28 27.86 58.76
CA ALA A 1119 -71.02 29.12 58.79
C ALA A 1119 -71.60 29.43 60.18
N PHE A 1120 -72.23 28.44 60.82
CA PHE A 1120 -72.71 28.53 62.20
C PHE A 1120 -71.57 28.85 63.18
N SER A 1121 -70.40 28.27 62.95
CA SER A 1121 -69.20 28.48 63.76
C SER A 1121 -68.44 29.77 63.40
N SER A 1122 -68.89 30.53 62.40
CA SER A 1122 -68.23 31.73 61.87
C SER A 1122 -66.76 31.50 61.54
N VAL A 1123 -66.44 30.36 60.92
CA VAL A 1123 -65.08 30.03 60.47
C VAL A 1123 -64.62 31.08 59.47
N SER A 1124 -63.37 31.52 59.60
CA SER A 1124 -62.78 32.56 58.73
C SER A 1124 -61.35 32.19 58.30
N GLY A 1125 -60.91 32.79 57.21
CA GLY A 1125 -59.63 32.55 56.55
C GLY A 1125 -59.73 31.57 55.38
N TYR A 1126 -58.58 31.11 54.90
CA TYR A 1126 -58.47 30.24 53.73
C TYR A 1126 -58.87 28.79 54.04
N VAL A 1127 -60.17 28.52 54.11
CA VAL A 1127 -60.76 27.19 54.33
C VAL A 1127 -61.49 26.70 53.07
N ARG A 1128 -61.81 25.40 52.99
CA ARG A 1128 -62.46 24.81 51.80
C ARG A 1128 -63.96 25.13 51.70
N THR A 1129 -64.58 25.39 52.84
CA THR A 1129 -66.00 25.75 53.01
C THR A 1129 -66.29 27.23 52.70
N ASP A 1130 -65.25 28.06 52.55
CA ASP A 1130 -65.38 29.42 51.99
C ASP A 1130 -65.46 29.32 50.46
N VAL A 1131 -66.67 29.12 49.94
CA VAL A 1131 -66.98 28.91 48.52
C VAL A 1131 -67.01 30.23 47.76
N THR A 1132 -67.40 31.31 48.43
CA THR A 1132 -67.32 32.65 47.89
C THR A 1132 -65.86 33.10 47.78
N GLY A 1133 -65.00 32.68 48.71
CA GLY A 1133 -63.59 33.04 48.79
C GLY A 1133 -63.34 34.36 49.52
N ASP A 1134 -64.29 34.84 50.33
CA ASP A 1134 -64.25 36.16 50.97
C ASP A 1134 -63.62 36.21 52.36
N ASP A 1135 -62.94 35.12 52.74
CA ASP A 1135 -62.31 34.86 54.03
C ASP A 1135 -63.32 34.67 55.17
N PHE A 1136 -64.62 34.58 54.91
CA PHE A 1136 -65.65 34.23 55.89
C PHE A 1136 -66.54 33.12 55.35
N VAL A 1137 -66.82 32.10 56.16
CA VAL A 1137 -67.87 31.13 55.84
C VAL A 1137 -69.17 31.66 56.43
N ASP A 1138 -70.13 32.00 55.57
CA ASP A 1138 -71.44 32.51 55.99
C ASP A 1138 -72.60 31.97 55.14
N ALA A 1139 -73.78 32.56 55.30
CA ALA A 1139 -74.97 32.14 54.58
C ALA A 1139 -74.86 32.23 53.04
N ALA A 1140 -73.95 33.06 52.52
CA ALA A 1140 -73.68 33.17 51.09
C ALA A 1140 -72.94 31.92 50.55
N ASP A 1141 -72.01 31.36 51.30
CA ASP A 1141 -71.35 30.10 50.96
C ASP A 1141 -72.35 28.95 50.98
N VAL A 1142 -73.08 28.82 52.11
CA VAL A 1142 -74.11 27.78 52.28
C VAL A 1142 -75.14 27.86 51.16
N SER A 1143 -75.56 29.07 50.75
CA SER A 1143 -76.52 29.24 49.67
C SER A 1143 -76.00 28.70 48.33
N ILE A 1144 -74.71 28.83 48.01
CA ILE A 1144 -74.15 28.29 46.78
C ILE A 1144 -74.14 26.77 46.83
N VAL A 1145 -73.68 26.19 47.94
CA VAL A 1145 -73.60 24.74 48.12
C VAL A 1145 -75.00 24.11 48.12
N ASP A 1146 -75.96 24.68 48.86
CA ASP A 1146 -77.33 24.18 48.97
C ASP A 1146 -78.06 24.23 47.62
N ASN A 1147 -77.92 25.32 46.86
CA ASN A 1147 -78.50 25.43 45.52
C ASN A 1147 -77.93 24.36 44.56
N ASN A 1148 -76.63 24.09 44.63
CA ASN A 1148 -75.99 23.09 43.76
C ASN A 1148 -76.25 21.65 44.23
N ALA A 1149 -76.38 21.43 45.53
CA ALA A 1149 -76.81 20.17 46.11
C ALA A 1149 -78.26 19.83 45.71
N PHE A 1150 -79.16 20.81 45.75
CA PHE A 1150 -80.53 20.65 45.28
C PHE A 1150 -80.60 20.26 43.79
N ASN A 1151 -79.68 20.77 42.98
CA ASN A 1151 -79.55 20.44 41.56
C ASN A 1151 -78.82 19.11 41.29
N ALA A 1152 -78.40 18.37 42.33
CA ALA A 1152 -77.67 17.12 42.24
C ALA A 1152 -76.43 17.19 41.33
N VAL A 1153 -75.67 18.28 41.46
CA VAL A 1153 -74.45 18.49 40.66
C VAL A 1153 -73.42 17.41 41.01
N SER A 1154 -72.81 16.80 39.99
CA SER A 1154 -71.79 15.77 40.12
C SER A 1154 -70.77 15.86 38.98
N VAL A 1155 -69.60 15.23 39.13
CA VAL A 1155 -68.58 15.22 38.07
C VAL A 1155 -69.09 14.45 36.85
N VAL A 1156 -69.06 15.09 35.69
CA VAL A 1156 -69.30 14.45 34.40
C VAL A 1156 -67.97 14.34 33.65
N ARG A 1157 -67.60 13.11 33.25
CA ARG A 1157 -66.32 12.80 32.57
C ARG A 1157 -66.52 11.87 31.36
N PRO A 1158 -65.56 11.83 30.41
CA PRO A 1158 -65.64 11.08 29.15
C PRO A 1158 -65.83 9.56 29.25
#